data_AF-A0A0V1FDI3-F1
#
_entry.id   AF-A0A0V1FDI3-F1
#
_cell.length_a   1.000
_cell.length_b   1.000
_cell.length_c   1.000
_cell.angle_alpha   90.00
_cell.angle_beta   90.00
_cell.angle_gamma   90.00
#
_symmetry.space_group_name_H-M   'P 1'
#
loop_
_entity.id
_entity.type
_entity.pdbx_description
1 polymer ?
#
loop_
_entity_poly.entity_id
_entity_poly.type
_entity_poly.pdbx_seq_one_letter_code
_entity_poly.pdbx_strand_id
1 'polypeptide(L)'
;MNNNNRQNFLHFVEDHFGAQGNSHFDNNTDRLDSRMAFLRNKFTGSCSSFTTHILQSKELEYCTYKTLKVFVSTFNVNGQPPEANLLDLFCQGIADPLPDIYAVGFQELDLSQQTFLFDITSREEEWARVVLMNLRSVGDYVELKRVRLVGMFLVIYATRELHQLDVISEFATATVGTGVLNRMGNKGGVAIRFRLYDSWLCFVNCHFAAGTDELERRNQDFREISKTMFCDLANLGIFDHDEIFWFGDMNYRLSEEGGRRAANAAFVKEACEIGLLESLLHLDQLSRMKNIGLAFQEFTEGKITFLPTYKYDIGTDTWDSSEKGRTPAWCDRILWCGDHVEQIAYESVPSVRMSDHKPVRAIFSVQAKVVNSKKLQTLFEAALRESDRLENQWLPQVSLDKLEFEFKNVRFLEPLCQPLTITNIGRVPVYFEFRSESGQSVNCKPWLSITPDKYRININEKCVVDLQVLIEKETVWKMNSSGEKLDSILVLHLDNGKDFFITVHAEYVPGCFGISLEKLYNTVQPGGCSSSSPKLIDLEPAETTNMKRSSSFPIPKEIWLLVDYIYKNGLNEENLFAQAGSHAEFISIRNILDAGSGKQLSGSVHSVAETLLRFLDSLPEPLVPTDVYELCFRNVRDYGVCKRAIASFPALHNSVFIYLICFLREVLHHSTRNKTSANGLAVIFAPILFRFPEPAGRIFTRRATLMQKMQLATQFLETLFRGNEDDLIVL
;
A
#
# COMPACT_ATOMS: atom_id res chain seq x y z
N MET A 1 59.64 -7.00 38.81
CA MET A 1 59.24 -8.40 38.55
C MET A 1 57.99 -8.39 37.69
N ASN A 2 58.14 -7.88 36.46
CA ASN A 2 57.07 -7.53 35.53
C ASN A 2 57.18 -8.41 34.28
N ASN A 3 56.17 -9.23 34.03
CA ASN A 3 55.71 -9.68 32.69
C ASN A 3 54.60 -10.75 32.80
N ASN A 4 54.49 -11.48 33.92
CA ASN A 4 53.52 -12.57 34.05
C ASN A 4 52.06 -12.11 34.26
N ASN A 5 51.80 -10.94 34.86
CA ASN A 5 50.41 -10.48 35.08
C ASN A 5 49.74 -9.94 33.80
N ARG A 6 50.53 -9.47 32.83
CA ARG A 6 50.01 -8.94 31.55
C ARG A 6 49.57 -10.05 30.60
N GLN A 7 50.24 -11.20 30.63
CA GLN A 7 49.86 -12.38 29.84
C GLN A 7 48.63 -13.09 30.39
N ASN A 8 48.46 -13.19 31.71
CA ASN A 8 47.28 -13.81 32.30
C ASN A 8 45.99 -13.02 32.06
N PHE A 9 46.09 -11.69 31.93
CA PHE A 9 44.95 -10.83 31.57
C PHE A 9 44.56 -10.93 30.09
N LEU A 10 45.54 -11.00 29.18
CA LEU A 10 45.28 -11.19 27.75
C LEU A 10 44.61 -12.54 27.45
N HIS A 11 44.98 -13.59 28.20
CA HIS A 11 44.40 -14.92 28.01
C HIS A 11 42.93 -15.00 28.45
N PHE A 12 42.54 -14.24 29.50
CA PHE A 12 41.14 -14.17 29.96
C PHE A 12 40.21 -13.46 28.96
N VAL A 13 40.72 -12.45 28.24
CA VAL A 13 39.97 -11.67 27.25
C VAL A 13 39.74 -12.47 25.96
N GLU A 14 40.72 -13.27 25.52
CA GLU A 14 40.60 -14.13 24.34
C GLU A 14 39.61 -15.29 24.54
N ASP A 15 39.54 -15.87 25.75
CA ASP A 15 38.68 -17.02 26.02
C ASP A 15 37.18 -16.66 26.19
N HIS A 16 36.83 -15.41 26.52
CA HIS A 16 35.45 -15.01 26.84
C HIS A 16 34.76 -14.12 25.79
N PHE A 17 35.49 -13.52 24.85
CA PHE A 17 34.93 -12.59 23.85
C PHE A 17 35.26 -12.98 22.40
N GLY A 18 35.27 -14.29 22.13
CA GLY A 18 35.54 -14.88 20.82
C GLY A 18 34.95 -14.09 19.64
N ALA A 19 35.85 -13.62 18.78
CA ALA A 19 35.56 -12.93 17.54
C ALA A 19 34.71 -13.81 16.60
N GLN A 20 33.57 -13.26 16.15
CA GLN A 20 32.87 -13.75 14.97
C GLN A 20 32.62 -12.59 14.00
N GLY A 21 33.24 -12.69 12.82
CA GLY A 21 32.63 -12.32 11.55
C GLY A 21 32.57 -10.84 11.19
N ASN A 22 33.69 -10.29 10.72
CA ASN A 22 33.66 -9.13 9.81
C ASN A 22 32.99 -9.55 8.49
N SER A 23 31.72 -9.19 8.32
CA SER A 23 31.14 -8.98 6.99
C SER A 23 31.11 -7.47 6.76
N HIS A 24 31.88 -7.01 5.77
CA HIS A 24 31.82 -5.64 5.28
C HIS A 24 30.44 -5.41 4.65
N PHE A 25 29.51 -4.86 5.44
CA PHE A 25 28.31 -4.21 4.92
C PHE A 25 28.63 -2.74 4.68
N ASP A 26 28.44 -2.33 3.43
CA ASP A 26 28.74 -1.01 2.91
C ASP A 26 27.67 -0.01 3.42
N ASN A 27 27.96 0.65 4.54
CA ASN A 27 27.02 1.45 5.34
C ASN A 27 26.55 2.78 4.71
N ASN A 28 26.96 3.10 3.47
CA ASN A 28 26.56 4.34 2.81
C ASN A 28 25.33 4.22 1.90
N THR A 29 25.02 3.02 1.39
CA THR A 29 23.83 2.79 0.55
C THR A 29 22.56 2.56 1.36
N ASP A 30 22.64 1.90 2.52
CA ASP A 30 21.48 1.61 3.37
C ASP A 30 20.92 2.83 4.12
N ARG A 31 21.71 3.88 4.36
CA ARG A 31 21.22 5.14 4.94
C ARG A 31 20.41 5.98 3.95
N LEU A 32 20.72 5.88 2.65
CA LEU A 32 19.94 6.51 1.59
C LEU A 32 18.66 5.72 1.32
N ASP A 33 18.72 4.39 1.29
CA ASP A 33 17.52 3.54 1.12
C ASP A 33 16.59 3.58 2.34
N SER A 34 17.10 3.74 3.55
CA SER A 34 16.28 3.94 4.76
C SER A 34 15.62 5.33 4.81
N ARG A 35 16.30 6.37 4.29
CA ARG A 35 15.68 7.71 4.08
C ARG A 35 14.62 7.65 2.99
N MET A 36 14.81 6.86 1.93
CA MET A 36 13.82 6.64 0.86
C MET A 36 12.65 5.75 1.29
N ALA A 37 12.87 4.80 2.21
CA ALA A 37 11.83 3.99 2.84
C ALA A 37 11.01 4.78 3.88
N PHE A 38 11.65 5.69 4.63
CA PHE A 38 10.99 6.67 5.49
C PHE A 38 10.10 7.63 4.70
N LEU A 39 10.56 8.06 3.53
CA LEU A 39 9.76 8.81 2.56
C LEU A 39 8.53 7.99 2.13
N ARG A 40 8.66 6.70 1.80
CA ARG A 40 7.52 5.85 1.36
C ARG A 40 6.36 5.73 2.36
N ASN A 41 6.62 5.75 3.67
CA ASN A 41 5.62 5.39 4.69
C ASN A 41 4.86 6.57 5.31
N LYS A 42 5.17 7.83 4.95
CA LYS A 42 4.48 9.02 5.49
C LYS A 42 3.62 9.78 4.47
N PHE A 43 3.61 9.36 3.20
CA PHE A 43 2.84 10.02 2.14
C PHE A 43 1.43 9.44 2.00
N THR A 44 0.59 9.75 2.98
CA THR A 44 -0.86 9.67 2.88
C THR A 44 -1.48 10.93 3.49
N GLY A 45 -1.38 12.06 2.78
CA GLY A 45 -2.32 13.18 2.98
C GLY A 45 -1.70 14.58 3.06
N SER A 46 -2.29 15.47 2.24
CA SER A 46 -2.25 16.94 2.29
C SER A 46 -0.99 17.67 1.79
N CYS A 47 -1.26 18.81 1.14
CA CYS A 47 -0.40 19.85 0.52
C CYS A 47 0.81 20.33 1.38
N SER A 48 0.95 19.87 2.63
CA SER A 48 2.01 20.31 3.56
C SER A 48 3.36 19.61 3.39
N SER A 49 3.46 18.46 2.69
CA SER A 49 4.71 17.67 2.69
C SER A 49 5.78 18.18 1.72
N PHE A 50 5.43 18.59 0.51
CA PHE A 50 6.38 19.12 -0.48
C PHE A 50 6.91 20.49 -0.07
N THR A 51 6.03 21.39 0.38
CA THR A 51 6.41 22.72 0.89
C THR A 51 7.42 22.62 2.03
N THR A 52 7.17 21.74 3.01
CA THR A 52 8.11 21.52 4.13
C THR A 52 9.45 20.99 3.65
N HIS A 53 9.46 20.04 2.71
CA HIS A 53 10.70 19.48 2.17
C HIS A 53 11.53 20.51 1.40
N ILE A 54 10.88 21.31 0.54
CA ILE A 54 11.54 22.40 -0.20
C ILE A 54 12.16 23.39 0.79
N LEU A 55 11.44 23.74 1.86
CA LEU A 55 11.94 24.66 2.89
C LEU A 55 13.08 24.07 3.70
N GLN A 56 13.05 22.79 4.03
CA GLN A 56 14.18 22.11 4.68
C GLN A 56 15.41 22.10 3.76
N SER A 57 15.26 21.84 2.46
CA SER A 57 16.40 21.88 1.52
C SER A 57 17.05 23.27 1.40
N LYS A 58 16.30 24.33 1.73
CA LYS A 58 16.72 25.73 1.66
C LYS A 58 16.99 26.33 3.03
N GLU A 59 17.12 25.50 4.06
CA GLU A 59 17.30 25.95 5.44
C GLU A 59 18.44 26.95 5.60
N LEU A 60 19.58 26.70 4.95
CA LEU A 60 20.74 27.59 4.97
C LEU A 60 20.51 28.98 4.33
N GLU A 61 19.42 29.19 3.57
CA GLU A 61 19.09 30.49 2.98
C GLU A 61 18.41 31.44 3.98
N TYR A 62 17.66 30.89 4.95
CA TYR A 62 16.91 31.66 5.95
C TYR A 62 17.35 31.42 7.39
N CYS A 63 18.11 30.37 7.67
CA CYS A 63 18.71 30.10 8.97
C CYS A 63 20.18 30.54 9.00
N THR A 64 20.57 31.11 10.12
CA THR A 64 21.97 31.27 10.51
C THR A 64 22.18 30.58 11.85
N TYR A 65 23.42 30.39 12.26
CA TYR A 65 23.74 29.72 13.52
C TYR A 65 24.55 30.62 14.42
N LYS A 66 24.23 30.60 15.71
CA LYS A 66 24.99 31.24 16.78
C LYS A 66 25.64 30.16 17.63
N THR A 67 26.95 30.19 17.73
CA THR A 67 27.71 29.27 18.57
C THR A 67 27.76 29.79 19.99
N LEU A 68 27.38 28.94 20.96
CA LEU A 68 27.45 29.20 22.39
C LEU A 68 28.24 28.11 23.09
N LYS A 69 28.91 28.44 24.19
CA LYS A 69 29.54 27.46 25.07
C LYS A 69 28.57 27.04 26.17
N VAL A 70 28.27 25.75 26.25
CA VAL A 70 27.40 25.17 27.28
C VAL A 70 28.24 24.29 28.21
N PHE A 71 28.21 24.59 29.49
CA PHE A 71 28.81 23.80 30.54
C PHE A 71 27.76 22.89 31.16
N VAL A 72 28.06 21.60 31.28
CA VAL A 72 27.21 20.60 31.94
C VAL A 72 28.02 19.95 33.05
N SER A 73 27.46 19.82 34.24
CA SER A 73 28.09 19.08 35.35
C SER A 73 27.10 18.21 36.11
N THR A 74 27.62 17.13 36.65
CA THR A 74 26.90 16.23 37.55
C THR A 74 27.70 15.97 38.81
N PHE A 75 27.04 15.97 39.97
CA PHE A 75 27.66 15.64 41.23
C PHE A 75 26.69 14.97 42.22
N ASN A 76 26.93 13.71 42.54
CA ASN A 76 26.29 13.08 43.69
C ASN A 76 26.96 13.58 44.98
N VAL A 77 26.24 14.36 45.78
CA VAL A 77 26.79 15.06 46.96
C VAL A 77 26.62 14.28 48.26
N ASN A 78 25.97 13.11 48.25
CA ASN A 78 25.80 12.24 49.42
C ASN A 78 25.31 13.00 50.69
N GLY A 79 24.30 13.85 50.51
CA GLY A 79 23.67 14.65 51.55
C GLY A 79 24.51 15.79 52.13
N GLN A 80 25.69 16.06 51.56
CA GLN A 80 26.63 17.04 52.10
C GLN A 80 26.22 18.49 51.76
N PRO A 81 26.44 19.44 52.70
CA PRO A 81 26.32 20.86 52.40
C PRO A 81 27.36 21.31 51.37
N PRO A 82 27.09 22.39 50.61
CA PRO A 82 28.09 22.98 49.72
C PRO A 82 29.24 23.63 50.51
N GLU A 83 30.48 23.38 50.10
CA GLU A 83 31.62 24.20 50.51
C GLU A 83 31.58 25.56 49.82
N ALA A 84 32.09 26.60 50.48
CA ALA A 84 32.03 27.96 49.94
C ALA A 84 32.82 28.15 48.63
N ASN A 85 33.93 27.43 48.46
CA ASN A 85 34.80 27.53 47.30
C ASN A 85 34.73 26.24 46.46
N LEU A 86 34.08 26.35 45.30
CA LEU A 86 33.96 25.28 44.30
C LEU A 86 34.46 25.78 42.94
N LEU A 87 35.43 26.70 42.95
CA LEU A 87 36.01 27.27 41.73
C LEU A 87 36.65 26.19 40.86
N ASP A 88 37.33 25.20 41.46
CA ASP A 88 37.90 24.06 40.75
C ASP A 88 36.85 23.34 39.88
N LEU A 89 35.63 23.18 40.41
CA LEU A 89 34.55 22.49 39.72
C LEU A 89 33.94 23.36 38.61
N PHE A 90 33.63 24.62 38.88
CA PHE A 90 32.81 25.43 37.97
C PHE A 90 33.60 26.40 37.08
N CYS A 91 34.85 26.73 37.43
CA CYS A 91 35.57 27.87 36.87
C CYS A 91 37.02 27.57 36.46
N GLN A 92 37.79 26.83 37.26
CA GLN A 92 39.22 26.64 37.04
C GLN A 92 39.51 25.71 35.87
N GLY A 93 40.50 26.06 35.04
CA GLY A 93 40.91 25.27 33.87
C GLY A 93 39.99 25.44 32.65
N ILE A 94 38.95 26.26 32.75
CA ILE A 94 38.07 26.58 31.62
C ILE A 94 38.71 27.69 30.78
N ALA A 95 39.03 27.39 29.52
CA ALA A 95 39.65 28.35 28.60
C ALA A 95 38.65 29.43 28.14
N ASP A 96 39.11 30.68 28.08
CA ASP A 96 38.39 31.85 27.55
C ASP A 96 37.88 31.59 26.11
N PRO A 97 36.63 31.96 25.75
CA PRO A 97 35.58 32.54 26.60
C PRO A 97 34.97 31.58 27.60
N LEU A 98 34.51 32.12 28.73
CA LEU A 98 33.73 31.37 29.71
C LEU A 98 32.42 30.85 29.09
N PRO A 99 31.80 29.79 29.65
CA PRO A 99 30.54 29.26 29.17
C PRO A 99 29.41 30.29 29.25
N ASP A 100 28.57 30.32 28.22
CA ASP A 100 27.38 31.17 28.16
C ASP A 100 26.25 30.64 29.04
N ILE A 101 26.13 29.30 29.11
CA ILE A 101 25.09 28.59 29.86
C ILE A 101 25.75 27.51 30.73
N TYR A 102 25.30 27.40 31.97
CA TYR A 102 25.68 26.36 32.92
C TYR A 102 24.46 25.52 33.28
N ALA A 103 24.50 24.22 32.99
CA ALA A 103 23.56 23.23 33.50
C ALA A 103 24.24 22.40 34.59
N VAL A 104 23.75 22.55 35.83
CA VAL A 104 24.37 21.91 37.00
C VAL A 104 23.37 20.95 37.63
N GLY A 105 23.73 19.67 37.61
CA GLY A 105 22.94 18.58 38.19
C GLY A 105 23.56 18.04 39.45
N PHE A 106 22.73 17.79 40.45
CA PHE A 106 23.11 17.14 41.70
C PHE A 106 22.23 15.92 41.97
N GLN A 107 22.78 14.94 42.68
CA GLN A 107 22.07 13.77 43.19
C GLN A 107 22.36 13.61 44.69
N GLU A 108 21.44 12.96 45.40
CA GLU A 108 21.50 12.81 46.86
C GLU A 108 21.68 14.14 47.58
N LEU A 109 21.03 15.20 47.09
CA LEU A 109 21.15 16.56 47.66
C LEU A 109 20.84 16.60 49.16
N ASP A 110 19.85 15.82 49.58
CA ASP A 110 19.43 15.68 50.97
C ASP A 110 18.92 14.26 51.23
N LEU A 111 19.51 13.60 52.23
CA LEU A 111 19.20 12.23 52.63
C LEU A 111 18.26 12.17 53.85
N SER A 112 17.73 13.31 54.31
CA SER A 112 16.83 13.37 55.46
C SER A 112 15.46 12.74 55.15
N GLN A 113 14.88 12.07 56.15
CA GLN A 113 13.56 11.41 56.03
C GLN A 113 12.43 12.41 55.68
N GLN A 114 12.58 13.67 56.09
CA GLN A 114 11.61 14.72 55.79
C GLN A 114 11.56 15.05 54.30
N THR A 115 12.71 15.09 53.63
CA THR A 115 12.78 15.29 52.17
C THR A 115 12.15 14.13 51.41
N PHE A 116 12.30 12.90 51.90
CA PHE A 116 11.65 11.73 51.29
C PHE A 116 10.12 11.71 51.43
N LEU A 117 9.56 12.27 52.52
CA LEU A 117 8.13 12.22 52.82
C LEU A 117 7.36 13.48 52.41
N PHE A 118 7.99 14.65 52.52
CA PHE A 118 7.34 15.95 52.37
C PHE A 118 7.97 16.84 51.29
N ASP A 119 9.07 16.41 50.66
CA ASP A 119 9.77 17.14 49.59
C ASP A 119 10.21 18.57 49.99
N ILE A 120 10.56 18.79 51.27
CA ILE A 120 11.03 20.08 51.81
C ILE A 120 12.51 19.96 52.17
N THR A 121 13.37 20.84 51.63
CA THR A 121 14.80 20.92 52.01
C THR A 121 15.35 22.35 51.88
N SER A 122 16.28 22.76 52.77
CA SER A 122 17.05 24.00 52.61
C SER A 122 18.24 23.84 51.66
N ARG A 123 18.64 22.60 51.37
CA ARG A 123 19.84 22.28 50.57
C ARG A 123 19.75 22.81 49.14
N GLU A 124 18.53 22.86 48.59
CA GLU A 124 18.27 23.40 47.25
C GLU A 124 18.77 24.84 47.11
N GLU A 125 18.34 25.73 48.02
CA GLU A 125 18.72 27.14 48.00
C GLU A 125 20.20 27.33 48.35
N GLU A 126 20.73 26.54 49.29
CA GLU A 126 22.14 26.59 49.68
C GLU A 126 23.07 26.27 48.49
N TRP A 127 22.81 25.16 47.79
CA TRP A 127 23.60 24.75 46.63
C TRP A 127 23.44 25.73 45.47
N ALA A 128 22.22 26.15 45.14
CA ALA A 128 22.00 27.13 44.08
C ALA A 128 22.77 28.44 44.34
N ARG A 129 22.68 28.96 45.56
CA ARG A 129 23.36 30.19 45.96
C ARG A 129 24.89 30.07 45.89
N VAL A 130 25.46 28.95 46.35
CA VAL A 130 26.92 28.75 46.32
C VAL A 130 27.44 28.61 44.89
N VAL A 131 26.75 27.87 44.03
CA VAL A 131 27.10 27.77 42.60
C VAL A 131 27.09 29.16 41.98
N LEU A 132 26.00 29.91 42.14
CA LEU A 132 25.88 31.26 41.61
C LEU A 132 26.96 32.21 42.14
N MET A 133 27.33 32.11 43.42
CA MET A 133 28.39 32.91 44.02
C MET A 133 29.76 32.60 43.40
N ASN A 134 30.06 31.32 43.14
CA ASN A 134 31.31 30.91 42.48
C ASN A 134 31.34 31.39 41.03
N LEU A 135 30.24 31.25 40.28
CA LEU A 135 30.13 31.76 38.90
C LEU A 135 30.29 33.29 38.84
N ARG A 136 29.69 34.02 39.80
CA ARG A 136 29.80 35.48 39.92
C ARG A 136 31.19 36.00 40.25
N SER A 137 32.10 35.13 40.70
CA SER A 137 33.49 35.50 40.93
C SER A 137 34.31 35.60 39.63
N VAL A 138 33.83 34.99 38.53
CA VAL A 138 34.53 34.94 37.24
C VAL A 138 33.74 35.57 36.08
N GLY A 139 32.42 35.76 36.22
CA GLY A 139 31.59 36.44 35.21
C GLY A 139 30.23 36.90 35.76
N ASP A 140 29.43 37.63 34.97
CA ASP A 140 28.10 38.07 35.39
C ASP A 140 27.02 37.06 34.99
N TYR A 141 26.65 36.20 35.93
CA TYR A 141 25.66 35.13 35.74
C TYR A 141 24.38 35.36 36.54
N VAL A 142 23.27 34.87 35.98
CA VAL A 142 21.94 34.82 36.58
C VAL A 142 21.39 33.40 36.54
N GLU A 143 20.59 33.05 37.55
CA GLU A 143 19.81 31.82 37.53
C GLU A 143 18.60 32.00 36.63
N LEU A 144 18.36 31.04 35.73
CA LEU A 144 17.22 31.06 34.81
C LEU A 144 16.08 30.16 35.29
N LYS A 145 16.41 28.92 35.66
CA LYS A 145 15.41 27.93 36.05
C LYS A 145 16.04 26.83 36.89
N ARG A 146 15.29 26.30 37.84
CA ARG A 146 15.65 25.14 38.66
C ARG A 146 14.49 24.15 38.75
N VAL A 147 14.80 22.88 38.99
CA VAL A 147 13.84 21.79 39.23
C VAL A 147 14.44 20.78 40.19
N ARG A 148 13.60 20.21 41.08
CA ARG A 148 14.01 19.20 42.06
C ARG A 148 12.99 18.08 42.14
N LEU A 149 13.48 16.87 42.41
CA LEU A 149 12.69 15.71 42.82
C LEU A 149 13.46 14.98 43.92
N VAL A 150 13.01 15.12 45.17
CA VAL A 150 13.70 14.57 46.35
C VAL A 150 15.17 15.04 46.38
N GLY A 151 16.13 14.15 46.12
CA GLY A 151 17.56 14.44 46.11
C GLY A 151 18.15 14.73 44.72
N MET A 152 17.37 14.66 43.64
CA MET A 152 17.81 15.05 42.29
C MET A 152 17.50 16.52 42.06
N PHE A 153 18.50 17.32 41.73
CA PHE A 153 18.35 18.76 41.55
C PHE A 153 19.05 19.20 40.26
N LEU A 154 18.40 20.04 39.46
CA LEU A 154 18.96 20.60 38.24
C LEU A 154 18.69 22.10 38.23
N VAL A 155 19.74 22.88 37.95
CA VAL A 155 19.66 24.33 37.84
C VAL A 155 20.42 24.82 36.62
N ILE A 156 19.81 25.77 35.89
CA ILE A 156 20.37 26.43 34.72
C ILE A 156 20.73 27.87 35.08
N TYR A 157 21.98 28.25 34.80
CA TYR A 157 22.44 29.64 34.80
C TYR A 157 22.83 30.07 33.41
N ALA A 158 22.78 31.37 33.14
CA ALA A 158 23.34 31.95 31.93
C ALA A 158 23.98 33.30 32.22
N THR A 159 24.81 33.78 31.28
CA THR A 159 25.33 35.14 31.33
C THR A 159 24.17 36.14 31.34
N ARG A 160 24.32 37.24 32.09
CA ARG A 160 23.29 38.29 32.15
C ARG A 160 23.01 38.89 30.78
N GLU A 161 24.03 39.01 29.93
CA GLU A 161 23.89 39.46 28.55
C GLU A 161 22.91 38.58 27.77
N LEU A 162 23.09 37.26 27.78
CA LEU A 162 22.22 36.33 27.06
C LEU A 162 20.77 36.39 27.58
N HIS A 163 20.60 36.56 28.90
CA HIS A 163 19.27 36.74 29.49
C HIS A 163 18.60 38.06 29.06
N GLN A 164 19.36 39.16 28.98
CA GLN A 164 18.84 40.48 28.58
C GLN A 164 18.47 40.55 27.10
N LEU A 165 19.10 39.73 26.25
CA LEU A 165 18.76 39.62 24.83
C LEU A 165 17.41 38.92 24.57
N ASP A 166 16.80 38.32 25.60
CA ASP A 166 15.52 37.58 25.52
C ASP A 166 15.54 36.45 24.47
N VAL A 167 16.73 35.87 24.26
CA VAL A 167 16.92 34.76 23.32
C VAL A 167 16.70 33.40 23.97
N ILE A 168 16.55 33.35 25.30
CA ILE A 168 16.17 32.14 26.03
C ILE A 168 14.74 32.29 26.52
N SER A 169 13.84 31.42 26.07
CA SER A 169 12.41 31.54 26.32
C SER A 169 11.71 30.19 26.50
N GLU A 170 10.42 30.26 26.85
CA GLU A 170 9.48 29.13 26.84
C GLU A 170 9.84 27.98 27.78
N PHE A 171 10.44 28.22 28.94
CA PHE A 171 10.84 27.16 29.87
C PHE A 171 9.73 26.15 30.22
N ALA A 172 10.08 24.87 30.24
CA ALA A 172 9.28 23.83 30.88
C ALA A 172 10.18 22.93 31.73
N THR A 173 9.61 22.37 32.80
CA THR A 173 10.29 21.47 33.72
C THR A 173 9.44 20.23 33.93
N ALA A 174 10.08 19.07 34.05
CA ALA A 174 9.38 17.83 34.33
C ALA A 174 10.21 16.93 35.26
N THR A 175 9.53 16.01 35.93
CA THR A 175 10.11 15.10 36.91
C THR A 175 9.50 13.72 36.74
N VAL A 176 10.31 12.67 36.78
CA VAL A 176 9.87 11.27 36.72
C VAL A 176 10.52 10.51 37.86
N GLY A 177 9.72 9.96 38.76
CA GLY A 177 10.18 9.09 39.85
C GLY A 177 10.16 7.63 39.44
N THR A 178 11.29 6.94 39.50
CA THR A 178 11.44 5.51 39.19
C THR A 178 11.92 4.69 40.38
N GLY A 179 11.86 5.26 41.59
CA GLY A 179 12.27 4.61 42.82
C GLY A 179 11.30 3.53 43.30
N VAL A 180 11.09 3.45 44.61
CA VAL A 180 10.21 2.43 45.22
C VAL A 180 8.85 2.39 44.50
N LEU A 181 8.41 1.18 44.14
CA LEU A 181 7.19 0.91 43.35
C LEU A 181 7.12 1.59 41.96
N ASN A 182 8.25 1.93 41.33
CA ASN A 182 8.30 2.69 40.06
C ASN A 182 7.63 4.07 40.12
N ARG A 183 7.51 4.67 41.30
CA ARG A 183 6.78 5.93 41.48
C ARG A 183 7.44 6.92 42.43
N MET A 184 8.23 6.44 43.39
CA MET A 184 8.88 7.33 44.35
C MET A 184 10.07 8.08 43.73
N GLY A 185 10.27 9.33 44.13
CA GLY A 185 11.27 10.23 43.56
C GLY A 185 12.71 10.02 44.05
N ASN A 186 12.99 8.97 44.84
CA ASN A 186 14.35 8.70 45.31
C ASN A 186 15.31 8.20 44.22
N LYS A 187 14.77 7.76 43.08
CA LYS A 187 15.45 7.47 41.81
C LYS A 187 14.58 8.01 40.68
N GLY A 188 15.18 8.25 39.52
CA GLY A 188 14.47 8.73 38.35
C GLY A 188 15.22 9.84 37.62
N GLY A 189 14.50 10.88 37.20
CA GLY A 189 15.10 12.03 36.54
C GLY A 189 14.28 13.31 36.66
N VAL A 190 14.97 14.43 36.54
CA VAL A 190 14.41 15.78 36.42
C VAL A 190 14.94 16.42 35.15
N ALA A 191 14.11 17.20 34.47
CA ALA A 191 14.50 17.83 33.23
C ALA A 191 14.07 19.30 33.18
N ILE A 192 14.90 20.11 32.53
CA ILE A 192 14.61 21.48 32.15
C ILE A 192 14.80 21.60 30.65
N ARG A 193 13.79 22.15 29.97
CA ARG A 193 13.86 22.45 28.54
C ARG A 193 13.53 23.92 28.29
N PHE A 194 14.17 24.51 27.29
CA PHE A 194 13.93 25.90 26.88
C PHE A 194 14.33 26.11 25.43
N ARG A 195 13.75 27.16 24.82
CA ARG A 195 14.08 27.56 23.46
C ARG A 195 15.20 28.59 23.53
N LEU A 196 16.34 28.30 22.90
CA LEU A 196 17.49 29.17 22.76
C LEU A 196 17.57 29.62 21.30
N TYR A 197 17.38 30.91 21.04
CA TYR A 197 17.04 31.44 19.73
C TYR A 197 15.88 30.65 19.12
N ASP A 198 16.09 29.88 18.06
CA ASP A 198 15.08 29.03 17.42
C ASP A 198 15.39 27.53 17.55
N SER A 199 16.26 27.16 18.51
CA SER A 199 16.59 25.77 18.84
C SER A 199 16.05 25.35 20.22
N TRP A 200 15.55 24.13 20.31
CA TRP A 200 15.03 23.51 21.54
C TRP A 200 16.11 22.71 22.25
N LEU A 201 16.52 23.16 23.44
CA LEU A 201 17.47 22.45 24.27
C LEU A 201 16.75 21.74 25.42
N CYS A 202 17.20 20.54 25.76
CA CYS A 202 16.69 19.75 26.88
C CYS A 202 17.83 19.18 27.74
N PHE A 203 17.81 19.49 29.03
CA PHE A 203 18.77 19.00 30.02
C PHE A 203 18.07 18.03 30.96
N VAL A 204 18.55 16.80 31.04
CA VAL A 204 18.00 15.73 31.88
C VAL A 204 19.05 15.33 32.90
N ASN A 205 18.79 15.61 34.17
CA ASN A 205 19.56 15.11 35.28
C ASN A 205 18.90 13.85 35.87
N CYS A 206 19.66 12.80 36.11
CA CYS A 206 19.11 11.52 36.58
C CYS A 206 19.85 10.91 37.78
N HIS A 207 19.16 9.99 38.44
CA HIS A 207 19.71 9.12 39.45
C HIS A 207 19.08 7.73 39.33
N PHE A 208 19.78 6.79 38.70
CA PHE A 208 19.25 5.45 38.42
C PHE A 208 19.47 4.46 39.57
N ALA A 209 18.81 3.30 39.48
CA ALA A 209 18.90 2.24 40.45
C ALA A 209 20.35 1.83 40.79
N ALA A 210 20.63 1.81 42.09
CA ALA A 210 21.93 1.43 42.65
C ALA A 210 21.95 -0.07 42.96
N GLY A 211 23.14 -0.68 42.90
CA GLY A 211 23.34 -2.11 43.13
C GLY A 211 24.09 -2.75 41.96
N THR A 212 24.98 -3.70 42.24
CA THR A 212 25.86 -4.25 41.19
C THR A 212 25.07 -5.03 40.15
N ASP A 213 24.06 -5.79 40.59
CA ASP A 213 23.26 -6.70 39.77
C ASP A 213 21.98 -6.05 39.19
N GLU A 214 21.82 -4.73 39.34
CA GLU A 214 20.61 -3.98 38.94
C GLU A 214 20.73 -3.40 37.50
N LEU A 215 21.39 -4.11 36.58
CA LEU A 215 21.65 -3.61 35.22
C LEU A 215 20.35 -3.38 34.44
N GLU A 216 19.49 -4.39 34.40
CA GLU A 216 18.21 -4.34 33.70
C GLU A 216 17.30 -3.26 34.31
N ARG A 217 17.41 -3.05 35.62
CA ARG A 217 16.67 -2.01 36.33
C ARG A 217 17.09 -0.60 35.90
N ARG A 218 18.40 -0.35 35.74
CA ARG A 218 18.91 0.93 35.20
C ARG A 218 18.45 1.17 33.75
N ASN A 219 18.47 0.12 32.92
CA ASN A 219 17.94 0.20 31.56
C ASN A 219 16.43 0.49 31.56
N GLN A 220 15.67 -0.04 32.53
CA GLN A 220 14.26 0.27 32.72
C GLN A 220 14.05 1.72 33.15
N ASP A 221 14.86 2.24 34.09
CA ASP A 221 14.80 3.65 34.50
C ASP A 221 15.00 4.58 33.30
N PHE A 222 16.00 4.32 32.45
CA PHE A 222 16.23 5.06 31.20
C PHE A 222 14.99 5.05 30.29
N ARG A 223 14.38 3.88 30.04
CA ARG A 223 13.20 3.77 29.18
C ARG A 223 11.98 4.49 29.75
N GLU A 224 11.76 4.38 31.06
CA GLU A 224 10.62 5.02 31.73
C GLU A 224 10.75 6.54 31.68
N ILE A 225 11.94 7.08 32.00
CA ILE A 225 12.20 8.52 31.92
C ILE A 225 12.06 9.01 30.48
N SER A 226 12.64 8.28 29.52
CA SER A 226 12.55 8.62 28.09
C SER A 226 11.12 8.68 27.57
N LYS A 227 10.28 7.75 28.04
CA LYS A 227 8.89 7.63 27.64
C LYS A 227 8.00 8.66 28.30
N THR A 228 8.21 8.96 29.59
CA THR A 228 7.23 9.67 30.43
C THR A 228 7.55 11.16 30.58
N MET A 229 8.83 11.56 30.43
CA MET A 229 9.23 12.95 30.57
C MET A 229 8.56 13.83 29.50
N PHE A 230 7.95 14.95 29.93
CA PHE A 230 7.20 15.91 29.12
C PHE A 230 5.91 15.41 28.43
N CYS A 231 5.47 14.15 28.63
CA CYS A 231 4.22 13.67 28.02
C CYS A 231 3.00 14.54 28.31
N ASP A 232 2.89 15.09 29.53
CA ASP A 232 1.77 15.97 29.90
C ASP A 232 1.80 17.33 29.17
N LEU A 233 2.94 17.70 28.58
CA LEU A 233 3.11 18.91 27.78
C LEU A 233 2.84 18.58 26.30
N ALA A 234 1.55 18.53 25.95
CA ALA A 234 1.09 18.31 24.57
C ALA A 234 1.64 17.03 23.89
N ASN A 235 1.90 15.97 24.67
CA ASN A 235 2.52 14.72 24.20
C ASN A 235 3.93 14.88 23.61
N LEU A 236 4.67 15.92 24.05
CA LEU A 236 6.08 16.09 23.70
C LEU A 236 6.93 15.01 24.39
N GLY A 237 7.84 14.39 23.64
CA GLY A 237 8.89 13.51 24.17
C GLY A 237 10.24 14.22 24.31
N ILE A 238 11.20 13.57 24.98
CA ILE A 238 12.58 14.10 25.08
C ILE A 238 13.20 14.25 23.67
N PHE A 239 12.96 13.28 22.78
CA PHE A 239 13.52 13.23 21.42
C PHE A 239 12.91 14.22 20.42
N ASP A 240 11.92 15.04 20.83
CA ASP A 240 11.38 16.12 20.00
C ASP A 240 12.21 17.43 20.09
N HIS A 241 13.25 17.44 20.92
CA HIS A 241 14.16 18.58 21.07
C HIS A 241 15.34 18.48 20.09
N ASP A 242 15.87 19.63 19.67
CA ASP A 242 17.02 19.69 18.75
C ASP A 242 18.29 19.16 19.41
N GLU A 243 18.57 19.60 20.64
CA GLU A 243 19.80 19.27 21.37
C GLU A 243 19.49 18.81 22.80
N ILE A 244 19.86 17.56 23.12
CA ILE A 244 19.53 16.92 24.39
C ILE A 244 20.81 16.60 25.14
N PHE A 245 20.90 16.99 26.41
CA PHE A 245 21.98 16.64 27.33
C PHE A 245 21.41 15.75 28.43
N TRP A 246 21.92 14.53 28.55
CA TRP A 246 21.52 13.59 29.59
C TRP A 246 22.70 13.27 30.49
N PHE A 247 22.56 13.57 31.78
CA PHE A 247 23.63 13.44 32.74
C PHE A 247 23.10 13.05 34.12
N GLY A 248 24.00 12.65 35.01
CA GLY A 248 23.63 12.27 36.36
C GLY A 248 24.43 11.09 36.89
N ASP A 249 24.00 10.59 38.06
CA ASP A 249 24.43 9.31 38.59
C ASP A 249 23.61 8.19 37.95
N MET A 250 24.10 7.69 36.82
CA MET A 250 23.45 6.60 36.08
C MET A 250 23.67 5.23 36.72
N ASN A 251 24.51 5.16 37.76
CA ASN A 251 24.77 3.98 38.56
C ASN A 251 25.20 2.70 37.79
N TYR A 252 25.61 2.79 36.53
CA TYR A 252 26.21 1.65 35.84
C TYR A 252 27.52 1.25 36.51
N ARG A 253 27.82 -0.06 36.48
CA ARG A 253 28.98 -0.67 37.17
C ARG A 253 29.86 -1.40 36.17
N LEU A 254 31.02 -1.88 36.63
CA LEU A 254 31.84 -2.81 35.85
C LEU A 254 31.39 -4.25 36.06
N SER A 255 31.31 -5.00 34.97
CA SER A 255 30.89 -6.40 34.98
C SER A 255 31.67 -7.24 33.96
N GLU A 256 31.95 -8.47 34.35
CA GLU A 256 32.56 -9.52 33.52
C GLU A 256 31.47 -10.38 32.84
N GLU A 257 31.89 -11.27 31.92
CA GLU A 257 31.03 -12.26 31.24
C GLU A 257 29.77 -11.70 30.59
N GLY A 258 29.87 -10.45 30.11
CA GLY A 258 28.73 -9.76 29.52
C GLY A 258 27.63 -9.48 30.53
N GLY A 259 27.96 -8.88 31.68
CA GLY A 259 26.98 -8.35 32.63
C GLY A 259 26.54 -9.32 33.71
N ARG A 260 27.00 -10.58 33.65
CA ARG A 260 26.53 -11.66 34.53
C ARG A 260 27.25 -11.71 35.87
N ARG A 261 28.43 -11.11 35.96
CA ARG A 261 29.26 -11.14 37.16
C ARG A 261 29.85 -9.77 37.45
N ALA A 262 29.81 -9.33 38.70
CA ALA A 262 30.50 -8.14 39.15
C ALA A 262 32.02 -8.23 38.93
N ALA A 263 32.64 -7.16 38.44
CA ALA A 263 34.10 -7.10 38.33
C ALA A 263 34.76 -7.11 39.73
N ASN A 264 35.89 -7.81 39.85
CA ASN A 264 36.63 -7.91 41.12
C ASN A 264 37.20 -6.55 41.54
N ALA A 265 36.87 -6.09 42.75
CA ALA A 265 37.28 -4.78 43.26
C ALA A 265 38.80 -4.59 43.33
N ALA A 266 39.56 -5.60 43.76
CA ALA A 266 41.01 -5.50 43.88
C ALA A 266 41.67 -5.37 42.50
N PHE A 267 41.19 -6.16 41.52
CA PHE A 267 41.63 -6.08 40.13
C PHE A 267 41.36 -4.69 39.53
N VAL A 268 40.14 -4.15 39.72
CA VAL A 268 39.79 -2.82 39.20
C VAL A 268 40.65 -1.73 39.85
N LYS A 269 40.88 -1.80 41.17
CA LYS A 269 41.76 -0.85 41.88
C LYS A 269 43.20 -0.91 41.35
N GLU A 270 43.78 -2.10 41.21
CA GLU A 270 45.13 -2.28 40.64
C GLU A 270 45.20 -1.75 39.21
N ALA A 271 44.23 -2.09 38.36
CA ALA A 271 44.17 -1.61 36.97
C ALA A 271 44.06 -0.08 36.87
N CYS A 272 43.36 0.57 37.80
CA CYS A 272 43.33 2.03 37.90
C CYS A 272 44.71 2.60 38.25
N GLU A 273 45.42 1.99 39.21
CA GLU A 273 46.76 2.44 39.65
C GLU A 273 47.80 2.36 38.52
N ILE A 274 47.72 1.35 37.65
CA ILE A 274 48.63 1.19 36.51
C ILE A 274 48.11 1.84 35.21
N GLY A 275 46.97 2.53 35.25
CA GLY A 275 46.45 3.33 34.14
C GLY A 275 45.77 2.55 33.00
N LEU A 276 45.26 1.34 33.24
CA LEU A 276 44.58 0.49 32.23
C LEU A 276 43.09 0.84 32.06
N LEU A 277 42.77 2.13 31.91
CA LEU A 277 41.39 2.61 31.88
C LEU A 277 40.61 2.11 30.66
N GLU A 278 41.24 2.06 29.49
CA GLU A 278 40.61 1.58 28.26
C GLU A 278 40.15 0.11 28.38
N SER A 279 40.98 -0.73 29.00
CA SER A 279 40.62 -2.13 29.27
C SER A 279 39.45 -2.24 30.25
N LEU A 280 39.41 -1.39 31.27
CA LEU A 280 38.30 -1.35 32.22
C LEU A 280 36.99 -0.87 31.56
N LEU A 281 37.05 0.07 30.61
CA LEU A 281 35.87 0.55 29.88
C LEU A 281 35.21 -0.55 29.04
N HIS A 282 35.93 -1.60 28.62
CA HIS A 282 35.31 -2.77 27.99
C HIS A 282 34.39 -3.56 28.94
N LEU A 283 34.59 -3.44 30.25
CA LEU A 283 33.73 -4.03 31.28
C LEU A 283 32.62 -3.09 31.75
N ASP A 284 32.60 -1.84 31.28
CA ASP A 284 31.61 -0.83 31.65
C ASP A 284 30.23 -1.18 31.10
N GLN A 285 29.25 -1.31 31.99
CA GLN A 285 27.90 -1.70 31.61
C GLN A 285 27.22 -0.68 30.69
N LEU A 286 27.36 0.63 30.93
CA LEU A 286 26.70 1.65 30.10
C LEU A 286 27.23 1.62 28.67
N SER A 287 28.55 1.63 28.51
CA SER A 287 29.23 1.55 27.21
C SER A 287 28.75 0.33 26.43
N ARG A 288 28.63 -0.82 27.10
CA ARG A 288 28.09 -2.03 26.48
C ARG A 288 26.62 -1.89 26.08
N MET A 289 25.75 -1.42 26.98
CA MET A 289 24.30 -1.27 26.70
C MET A 289 24.03 -0.32 25.55
N LYS A 290 24.83 0.74 25.42
CA LYS A 290 24.81 1.66 24.28
C LYS A 290 25.24 0.98 22.99
N ASN A 291 26.35 0.23 23.01
CA ASN A 291 26.85 -0.47 21.82
C ASN A 291 25.88 -1.53 21.28
N ILE A 292 25.14 -2.21 22.15
CA ILE A 292 24.14 -3.21 21.74
C ILE A 292 22.73 -2.63 21.53
N GLY A 293 22.56 -1.31 21.68
CA GLY A 293 21.29 -0.61 21.45
C GLY A 293 20.20 -0.83 22.50
N LEU A 294 20.53 -1.25 23.72
CA LEU A 294 19.53 -1.50 24.78
C LEU A 294 19.26 -0.28 25.69
N ALA A 295 20.15 0.70 25.71
CA ALA A 295 19.97 2.00 26.37
C ALA A 295 20.85 3.06 25.68
N PHE A 296 20.41 4.32 25.61
CA PHE A 296 21.21 5.44 25.07
C PHE A 296 21.76 5.26 23.63
N GLN A 297 21.10 4.49 22.77
CA GLN A 297 21.59 4.18 21.42
C GLN A 297 21.87 5.44 20.57
N GLU A 298 21.01 6.46 20.67
CA GLU A 298 21.10 7.71 19.89
C GLU A 298 22.02 8.76 20.54
N PHE A 299 22.51 8.50 21.76
CA PHE A 299 23.31 9.44 22.51
C PHE A 299 24.80 9.22 22.25
N THR A 300 25.55 10.30 22.08
CA THR A 300 27.01 10.33 22.04
C THR A 300 27.58 10.58 23.44
N GLU A 301 28.77 10.03 23.70
CA GLU A 301 29.52 10.28 24.92
C GLU A 301 30.98 10.53 24.56
N GLY A 302 31.61 11.45 25.28
CA GLY A 302 33.03 11.73 25.16
C GLY A 302 33.91 10.56 25.52
N LYS A 303 35.15 10.57 25.01
CA LYS A 303 36.16 9.61 25.46
C LYS A 303 36.47 9.84 26.94
N ILE A 304 36.21 8.84 27.77
CA ILE A 304 36.57 8.87 29.20
C ILE A 304 38.08 8.69 29.34
N THR A 305 38.74 9.70 29.90
CA THR A 305 40.19 9.72 30.17
C THR A 305 40.52 9.86 31.65
N PHE A 306 39.50 9.86 32.51
CA PHE A 306 39.59 10.05 33.95
C PHE A 306 39.26 8.76 34.74
N LEU A 307 39.74 8.68 35.98
CA LEU A 307 39.50 7.55 36.88
C LEU A 307 38.01 7.38 37.23
N PRO A 308 37.56 6.16 37.59
CA PRO A 308 36.20 5.93 38.11
C PRO A 308 35.81 6.94 39.20
N THR A 309 34.59 7.47 39.14
CA THR A 309 34.15 8.58 40.01
C THR A 309 33.58 8.12 41.35
N TYR A 310 33.38 6.81 41.52
CA TYR A 310 32.82 6.16 42.71
C TYR A 310 33.61 4.89 42.99
N LYS A 311 33.77 4.38 44.22
CA LYS A 311 33.41 4.98 45.51
C LYS A 311 34.67 5.35 46.27
N TYR A 312 34.68 6.54 46.87
CA TYR A 312 35.79 7.07 47.65
C TYR A 312 35.43 7.17 49.15
N ASP A 313 36.44 7.15 50.00
CA ASP A 313 36.29 7.58 51.39
C ASP A 313 36.18 9.11 51.44
N ILE A 314 35.13 9.62 52.07
CA ILE A 314 34.83 11.06 52.14
C ILE A 314 36.02 11.83 52.71
N GLY A 315 36.38 12.94 52.05
CA GLY A 315 37.51 13.80 52.40
C GLY A 315 38.85 13.35 51.80
N THR A 316 38.89 12.24 51.05
CA THR A 316 40.13 11.65 50.53
C THR A 316 40.05 11.34 49.02
N ASP A 317 41.17 10.87 48.46
CA ASP A 317 41.23 10.24 47.12
C ASP A 317 41.44 8.72 47.23
N THR A 318 41.20 8.16 48.42
CA THR A 318 41.33 6.73 48.70
C THR A 318 40.03 6.02 48.35
N TRP A 319 40.14 4.88 47.65
CA TRP A 319 38.99 4.02 47.35
C TRP A 319 38.34 3.49 48.61
N ASP A 320 37.02 3.21 48.54
CA ASP A 320 36.21 2.67 49.63
C ASP A 320 36.94 1.60 50.46
N SER A 321 37.24 1.97 51.71
CA SER A 321 37.89 1.13 52.73
C SER A 321 36.89 0.47 53.68
N SER A 322 35.59 0.71 53.50
CA SER A 322 34.55 0.07 54.31
C SER A 322 34.52 -1.45 54.09
N GLU A 323 33.85 -2.17 54.99
CA GLU A 323 33.65 -3.62 54.87
C GLU A 323 32.97 -4.05 53.56
N LYS A 324 32.22 -3.13 52.93
CA LYS A 324 31.54 -3.39 51.65
C LYS A 324 32.50 -3.35 50.47
N GLY A 325 33.67 -2.71 50.62
CA GLY A 325 34.76 -2.67 49.64
C GLY A 325 34.30 -2.49 48.20
N ARG A 326 33.47 -1.49 47.93
CA ARG A 326 32.79 -1.35 46.63
C ARG A 326 33.81 -1.25 45.49
N THR A 327 33.57 -2.00 44.42
CA THR A 327 34.34 -1.89 43.18
C THR A 327 34.21 -0.46 42.62
N PRO A 328 35.33 0.21 42.27
CA PRO A 328 35.26 1.51 41.63
C PRO A 328 34.44 1.47 40.32
N ALA A 329 33.68 2.52 39.98
CA ALA A 329 32.88 2.60 38.77
C ALA A 329 32.67 4.04 38.26
N TRP A 330 32.44 4.18 36.94
CA TRP A 330 32.02 5.45 36.32
C TRP A 330 30.50 5.60 36.39
N CYS A 331 30.03 5.96 37.57
CA CYS A 331 28.60 6.14 37.85
C CYS A 331 28.08 7.45 37.25
N ASP A 332 28.89 8.49 37.31
CA ASP A 332 28.57 9.86 36.93
C ASP A 332 28.94 10.09 35.47
N ARG A 333 27.95 10.35 34.62
CA ARG A 333 28.12 10.37 33.15
C ARG A 333 27.44 11.58 32.53
N ILE A 334 27.96 12.05 31.40
CA ILE A 334 27.36 13.13 30.60
C ILE A 334 27.33 12.69 29.14
N LEU A 335 26.13 12.55 28.61
CA LEU A 335 25.85 12.17 27.22
C LEU A 335 25.03 13.26 26.53
N TRP A 336 25.06 13.30 25.20
CA TRP A 336 24.23 14.21 24.41
C TRP A 336 23.66 13.57 23.16
N CYS A 337 22.56 14.09 22.63
CA CYS A 337 21.95 13.69 21.37
C CYS A 337 21.57 14.95 20.58
N GLY A 338 21.98 15.02 19.32
CA GLY A 338 21.76 16.15 18.43
C GLY A 338 22.96 16.40 17.50
N ASP A 339 22.71 17.15 16.42
CA ASP A 339 23.66 17.30 15.30
C ASP A 339 24.55 18.54 15.43
N HIS A 340 24.18 19.52 16.25
CA HIS A 340 24.87 20.82 16.34
C HIS A 340 25.64 21.01 17.65
N VAL A 341 26.13 19.90 18.21
CA VAL A 341 26.86 19.87 19.49
C VAL A 341 28.23 19.22 19.30
N GLU A 342 29.28 19.97 19.64
CA GLU A 342 30.66 19.48 19.70
C GLU A 342 31.16 19.52 21.14
N GLN A 343 31.62 18.39 21.67
CA GLN A 343 32.22 18.35 23.01
C GLN A 343 33.66 18.84 22.98
N ILE A 344 33.94 19.87 23.78
CA ILE A 344 35.26 20.51 23.94
C ILE A 344 36.08 19.83 25.04
N ALA A 345 35.43 19.51 26.17
CA ALA A 345 36.09 18.92 27.33
C ALA A 345 35.17 17.91 28.03
N TYR A 346 35.75 16.87 28.62
CA TYR A 346 35.07 15.89 29.46
C TYR A 346 36.01 15.34 30.52
N GLU A 347 35.75 15.69 31.78
CA GLU A 347 36.68 15.40 32.88
C GLU A 347 35.98 15.24 34.22
N SER A 348 36.63 14.51 35.14
CA SER A 348 36.28 14.53 36.56
C SER A 348 37.16 15.54 37.31
N VAL A 349 36.65 16.05 38.44
CA VAL A 349 37.37 17.04 39.27
C VAL A 349 37.78 16.41 40.60
N PRO A 350 38.91 15.68 40.66
CA PRO A 350 39.31 14.93 41.84
C PRO A 350 39.65 15.80 43.05
N SER A 351 39.98 17.09 42.84
CA SER A 351 40.25 18.03 43.94
C SER A 351 39.04 18.28 44.84
N VAL A 352 37.82 18.01 44.37
CA VAL A 352 36.61 18.04 45.18
C VAL A 352 36.47 16.71 45.93
N ARG A 353 36.57 16.75 47.26
CA ARG A 353 36.62 15.55 48.12
C ARG A 353 35.47 15.43 49.12
N MET A 354 34.50 16.33 49.07
CA MET A 354 33.41 16.38 50.07
C MET A 354 32.44 15.19 50.02
N SER A 355 32.40 14.46 48.91
CA SER A 355 31.50 13.31 48.71
C SER A 355 32.31 12.03 48.49
N ASP A 356 31.62 10.88 48.55
CA ASP A 356 32.14 9.59 48.11
C ASP A 356 32.12 9.42 46.57
N HIS A 357 31.58 10.42 45.87
CA HIS A 357 31.72 10.60 44.43
C HIS A 357 32.66 11.76 44.07
N LYS A 358 33.24 11.70 42.88
CA LYS A 358 33.93 12.83 42.24
C LYS A 358 33.03 13.47 41.19
N PRO A 359 32.86 14.80 41.18
CA PRO A 359 32.03 15.46 40.20
C PRO A 359 32.62 15.32 38.79
N VAL A 360 31.74 15.30 37.80
CA VAL A 360 32.08 15.24 36.37
C VAL A 360 31.53 16.47 35.68
N ARG A 361 32.32 17.03 34.75
CA ARG A 361 31.93 18.16 33.93
C ARG A 361 32.28 17.94 32.47
N ALA A 362 31.48 18.56 31.61
CA ALA A 362 31.73 18.63 30.19
C ALA A 362 31.43 20.03 29.66
N ILE A 363 32.18 20.43 28.65
CA ILE A 363 32.00 21.72 27.96
C ILE A 363 31.67 21.41 26.51
N PHE A 364 30.65 22.07 25.98
CA PHE A 364 30.16 21.89 24.63
C PHE A 364 30.15 23.20 23.86
N SER A 365 30.48 23.15 22.58
CA SER A 365 30.14 24.16 21.59
C SER A 365 28.79 23.77 20.98
N VAL A 366 27.77 24.60 21.16
CA VAL A 366 26.40 24.34 20.69
C VAL A 366 26.01 25.41 19.69
N GLN A 367 25.57 25.02 18.49
CA GLN A 367 25.11 25.96 17.48
C GLN A 367 23.58 26.09 17.53
N ALA A 368 23.09 27.19 18.09
CA ALA A 368 21.67 27.51 18.12
C ALA A 368 21.24 28.18 16.82
N LYS A 369 20.12 27.69 16.26
CA LYS A 369 19.53 28.19 15.01
C LYS A 369 18.90 29.56 15.24
N VAL A 370 19.09 30.46 14.28
CA VAL A 370 18.46 31.78 14.23
C VAL A 370 17.76 31.93 12.89
N VAL A 371 16.43 31.98 12.91
CA VAL A 371 15.56 32.02 11.75
C VAL A 371 15.28 33.47 11.36
N ASN A 372 15.58 33.83 10.11
CA ASN A 372 15.14 35.09 9.54
C ASN A 372 13.69 34.97 9.06
N SER A 373 12.74 35.43 9.87
CA SER A 373 11.30 35.29 9.60
C SER A 373 10.87 35.88 8.25
N LYS A 374 11.46 37.01 7.82
CA LYS A 374 11.13 37.65 6.54
C LYS A 374 11.58 36.81 5.34
N LYS A 375 12.78 36.25 5.40
CA LYS A 375 13.29 35.33 4.37
C LYS A 375 12.50 34.03 4.36
N LEU A 376 12.21 33.45 5.53
CA LEU A 376 11.39 32.25 5.64
C LEU A 376 10.02 32.44 5.01
N GLN A 377 9.32 33.55 5.30
CA GLN A 377 8.02 33.84 4.70
C GLN A 377 8.10 33.94 3.17
N THR A 378 9.10 34.65 2.65
CA THR A 378 9.31 34.79 1.20
C THR A 378 9.58 33.44 0.53
N LEU A 379 10.42 32.60 1.15
CA LEU A 379 10.73 31.27 0.66
C LEU A 379 9.55 30.31 0.82
N PHE A 380 8.73 30.47 1.85
CA PHE A 380 7.51 29.68 2.07
C PHE A 380 6.51 29.90 0.96
N GLU A 381 6.26 31.16 0.58
CA GLU A 381 5.40 31.48 -0.56
C GLU A 381 5.94 30.93 -1.89
N ALA A 382 7.27 31.00 -2.08
CA ALA A 382 7.91 30.41 -3.26
C ALA A 382 7.83 28.87 -3.26
N ALA A 383 8.00 28.24 -2.10
CA ALA A 383 7.91 26.79 -1.92
C ALA A 383 6.50 26.27 -2.13
N LEU A 384 5.47 27.00 -1.69
CA LEU A 384 4.07 26.68 -2.00
C LEU A 384 3.81 26.69 -3.51
N ARG A 385 4.21 27.75 -4.21
CA ARG A 385 4.04 27.83 -5.68
C ARG A 385 4.77 26.70 -6.40
N GLU A 386 5.96 26.34 -5.92
CA GLU A 386 6.73 25.25 -6.48
C GLU A 386 6.11 23.89 -6.16
N SER A 387 5.55 23.71 -4.96
CA SER A 387 4.76 22.53 -4.57
C SER A 387 3.59 22.33 -5.52
N ASP A 388 2.77 23.37 -5.73
CA ASP A 388 1.64 23.32 -6.65
C ASP A 388 2.10 22.99 -8.08
N ARG A 389 3.22 23.58 -8.52
CA ARG A 389 3.82 23.30 -9.84
C ARG A 389 4.25 21.84 -9.96
N LEU A 390 4.87 21.28 -8.93
CA LEU A 390 5.31 19.89 -8.89
C LEU A 390 4.10 18.95 -8.85
N GLU A 391 3.16 19.14 -7.95
CA GLU A 391 1.93 18.31 -7.86
C GLU A 391 1.24 18.21 -9.23
N ASN A 392 1.09 19.33 -9.94
CA ASN A 392 0.53 19.34 -11.29
C ASN A 392 1.40 18.60 -12.34
N GLN A 393 2.73 18.60 -12.21
CA GLN A 393 3.64 17.86 -13.10
C GLN A 393 3.63 16.35 -12.87
N TRP A 394 3.28 15.91 -11.66
CA TRP A 394 3.28 14.49 -11.28
C TRP A 394 1.90 13.84 -11.39
N LEU A 395 0.88 14.57 -11.86
CA LEU A 395 -0.41 13.99 -12.21
C LEU A 395 -0.26 12.98 -13.37
N PRO A 396 -0.98 11.83 -13.33
CA PRO A 396 -1.06 10.88 -14.43
C PRO A 396 -1.53 11.54 -15.73
N GLN A 397 -0.78 11.36 -16.82
CA GLN A 397 -1.10 11.94 -18.13
C GLN A 397 -0.90 10.92 -19.24
N VAL A 398 -1.90 10.79 -20.11
CA VAL A 398 -1.84 9.95 -21.31
C VAL A 398 -2.27 10.71 -22.55
N SER A 399 -1.80 10.26 -23.70
CA SER A 399 -2.31 10.63 -25.02
C SER A 399 -3.00 9.43 -25.64
N LEU A 400 -4.18 9.65 -26.21
CA LEU A 400 -4.88 8.68 -27.04
C LEU A 400 -4.63 9.05 -28.51
N ASP A 401 -4.36 8.07 -29.35
CA ASP A 401 -4.22 8.28 -30.80
C ASP A 401 -5.55 8.62 -31.48
N LYS A 402 -6.67 8.15 -30.93
CA LYS A 402 -8.01 8.36 -31.47
C LYS A 402 -9.06 8.43 -30.36
N LEU A 403 -10.11 9.23 -30.57
CA LEU A 403 -11.26 9.35 -29.65
C LEU A 403 -12.58 8.87 -30.27
N GLU A 404 -12.63 8.66 -31.58
CA GLU A 404 -13.86 8.29 -32.31
C GLU A 404 -13.61 7.06 -33.18
N PHE A 405 -14.42 6.03 -33.02
CA PHE A 405 -14.30 4.76 -33.75
C PHE A 405 -15.55 4.53 -34.60
N GLU A 406 -15.35 4.29 -35.89
CA GLU A 406 -16.42 4.04 -36.85
C GLU A 406 -16.19 2.65 -37.47
N PHE A 407 -17.10 1.73 -37.19
CA PHE A 407 -17.12 0.38 -37.73
C PHE A 407 -18.15 0.31 -38.85
N LYS A 408 -17.69 0.20 -40.10
CA LYS A 408 -18.55 0.06 -41.28
C LYS A 408 -18.74 -1.40 -41.63
N ASN A 409 -19.86 -1.69 -42.30
CA ASN A 409 -20.16 -3.03 -42.81
C ASN A 409 -20.17 -4.10 -41.71
N VAL A 410 -20.65 -3.78 -40.51
CA VAL A 410 -20.77 -4.73 -39.42
C VAL A 410 -21.84 -5.76 -39.78
N ARG A 411 -21.53 -7.05 -39.66
CA ARG A 411 -22.44 -8.14 -40.02
C ARG A 411 -22.60 -9.14 -38.89
N PHE A 412 -23.62 -9.97 -38.99
CA PHE A 412 -23.95 -10.98 -37.98
C PHE A 412 -22.81 -12.00 -37.81
N LEU A 413 -22.35 -12.19 -36.57
CA LEU A 413 -21.26 -13.10 -36.21
C LEU A 413 -19.97 -12.90 -37.01
N GLU A 414 -19.59 -11.67 -37.34
CA GLU A 414 -18.29 -11.35 -37.91
C GLU A 414 -17.61 -10.28 -37.05
N PRO A 415 -16.55 -10.64 -36.30
CA PRO A 415 -15.89 -9.69 -35.41
C PRO A 415 -15.06 -8.68 -36.22
N LEU A 416 -15.23 -7.40 -35.92
CA LEU A 416 -14.38 -6.33 -36.43
C LEU A 416 -13.64 -5.68 -35.25
N CYS A 417 -12.31 -5.55 -35.37
CA CYS A 417 -11.47 -4.95 -34.34
C CYS A 417 -10.84 -3.64 -34.84
N GLN A 418 -10.78 -2.63 -34.00
CA GLN A 418 -9.96 -1.43 -34.20
C GLN A 418 -9.11 -1.18 -32.95
N PRO A 419 -7.79 -0.92 -33.11
CA PRO A 419 -6.91 -0.65 -31.97
C PRO A 419 -7.02 0.81 -31.51
N LEU A 420 -6.98 1.01 -30.20
CA LEU A 420 -6.77 2.29 -29.51
C LEU A 420 -5.39 2.27 -28.85
N THR A 421 -4.51 3.20 -29.21
CA THR A 421 -3.19 3.31 -28.57
C THR A 421 -3.23 4.36 -27.47
N ILE A 422 -2.97 3.94 -26.23
CA ILE A 422 -2.83 4.80 -25.06
C ILE A 422 -1.34 4.93 -24.75
N THR A 423 -0.80 6.13 -24.83
CA THR A 423 0.62 6.41 -24.56
C THR A 423 0.76 7.20 -23.27
N ASN A 424 1.60 6.73 -22.34
CA ASN A 424 1.92 7.49 -21.14
C ASN A 424 2.91 8.61 -21.49
N ILE A 425 2.44 9.86 -21.42
CA ILE A 425 3.22 11.07 -21.69
C ILE A 425 3.60 11.81 -20.40
N GLY A 426 3.17 11.29 -19.24
CA GLY A 426 3.43 11.85 -17.93
C GLY A 426 4.78 11.44 -17.34
N ARG A 427 5.01 11.85 -16.10
CA ARG A 427 6.24 11.54 -15.33
C ARG A 427 6.07 10.41 -14.32
N VAL A 428 4.88 9.84 -14.25
CA VAL A 428 4.53 8.74 -13.33
C VAL A 428 3.92 7.58 -14.12
N PRO A 429 4.03 6.33 -13.63
CA PRO A 429 3.24 5.23 -14.15
C PRO A 429 1.74 5.54 -14.06
N VAL A 430 0.99 5.18 -15.09
CA VAL A 430 -0.44 5.44 -15.17
C VAL A 430 -1.21 4.13 -15.04
N TYR A 431 -2.26 4.12 -14.22
CA TYR A 431 -3.26 3.05 -14.22
C TYR A 431 -4.52 3.58 -14.86
N PHE A 432 -5.03 2.88 -15.88
CA PHE A 432 -6.31 3.20 -16.49
C PHE A 432 -7.31 2.05 -16.31
N GLU A 433 -8.58 2.41 -16.28
CA GLU A 433 -9.71 1.50 -16.27
C GLU A 433 -10.84 2.09 -17.11
N PHE A 434 -11.51 1.27 -17.91
CA PHE A 434 -12.76 1.65 -18.56
C PHE A 434 -13.93 1.55 -17.56
N ARG A 435 -14.80 2.56 -17.54
CA ARG A 435 -15.97 2.62 -16.64
C ARG A 435 -17.25 2.85 -17.41
N SER A 436 -18.36 2.35 -16.86
CA SER A 436 -19.70 2.73 -17.32
C SER A 436 -20.05 4.14 -16.84
N GLU A 437 -21.05 4.78 -17.48
CA GLU A 437 -21.59 6.08 -17.05
C GLU A 437 -22.09 6.07 -15.58
N SER A 438 -22.40 4.89 -15.03
CA SER A 438 -22.84 4.70 -13.64
C SER A 438 -21.69 4.47 -12.63
N GLY A 439 -20.42 4.51 -13.07
CA GLY A 439 -19.25 4.33 -12.21
C GLY A 439 -18.93 2.88 -11.81
N GLN A 440 -19.67 1.90 -12.32
CA GLN A 440 -19.39 0.47 -12.13
C GLN A 440 -18.47 -0.08 -13.23
N SER A 441 -17.74 -1.17 -12.91
CA SER A 441 -16.92 -1.94 -13.87
C SER A 441 -17.70 -2.27 -15.13
N VAL A 442 -17.06 -2.12 -16.29
CA VAL A 442 -17.68 -2.17 -17.63
C VAL A 442 -18.71 -3.28 -17.76
N ASN A 443 -19.98 -2.88 -17.88
CA ASN A 443 -21.00 -3.67 -18.55
C ASN A 443 -21.20 -2.99 -19.91
N CYS A 444 -20.29 -3.28 -20.86
CA CYS A 444 -20.39 -2.76 -22.22
C CYS A 444 -21.74 -3.14 -22.82
N LYS A 445 -22.17 -2.39 -23.85
CA LYS A 445 -23.27 -2.88 -24.69
C LYS A 445 -22.91 -4.28 -25.21
N PRO A 446 -23.87 -5.23 -25.32
CA PRO A 446 -23.57 -6.63 -25.63
C PRO A 446 -22.77 -6.87 -26.93
N TRP A 447 -22.78 -5.90 -27.85
CA TRP A 447 -22.08 -5.97 -29.13
C TRP A 447 -20.66 -5.40 -29.15
N LEU A 448 -20.19 -4.83 -28.04
CA LEU A 448 -18.89 -4.17 -27.94
C LEU A 448 -18.06 -4.80 -26.83
N SER A 449 -16.84 -5.22 -27.13
CA SER A 449 -15.87 -5.73 -26.17
C SER A 449 -14.57 -4.93 -26.22
N ILE A 450 -13.90 -4.83 -25.07
CA ILE A 450 -12.68 -4.04 -24.87
C ILE A 450 -11.63 -4.95 -24.25
N THR A 451 -10.43 -5.01 -24.81
CA THR A 451 -9.34 -5.83 -24.24
C THR A 451 -7.98 -5.16 -24.43
N PRO A 452 -7.21 -4.90 -23.35
CA PRO A 452 -7.60 -4.98 -21.94
C PRO A 452 -8.57 -3.85 -21.55
N ASP A 453 -9.45 -4.11 -20.59
CA ASP A 453 -10.38 -3.14 -19.99
C ASP A 453 -9.74 -2.31 -18.87
N LYS A 454 -8.59 -2.74 -18.36
CA LYS A 454 -7.75 -2.02 -17.39
C LYS A 454 -6.30 -2.45 -17.50
N TYR A 455 -5.37 -1.52 -17.32
CA TYR A 455 -3.95 -1.82 -17.41
C TYR A 455 -3.08 -0.75 -16.75
N ARG A 456 -1.84 -1.11 -16.42
CA ARG A 456 -0.81 -0.19 -15.90
C ARG A 456 0.24 0.06 -16.97
N ILE A 457 0.43 1.32 -17.36
CA ILE A 457 1.41 1.76 -18.36
C ILE A 457 2.59 2.43 -17.65
N ASN A 458 3.82 1.96 -17.84
CA ASN A 458 4.98 2.65 -17.26
C ASN A 458 5.32 3.92 -18.05
N ILE A 459 6.30 4.68 -17.55
CA ILE A 459 6.70 5.96 -18.14
C ILE A 459 7.27 5.71 -19.54
N ASN A 460 6.84 6.52 -20.51
CA ASN A 460 7.19 6.43 -21.93
C ASN A 460 6.78 5.11 -22.63
N GLU A 461 5.94 4.29 -22.00
CA GLU A 461 5.36 3.10 -22.62
C GLU A 461 3.99 3.39 -23.23
N LYS A 462 3.53 2.45 -24.05
CA LYS A 462 2.22 2.46 -24.67
C LYS A 462 1.48 1.15 -24.42
N CYS A 463 0.17 1.23 -24.33
CA CYS A 463 -0.74 0.09 -24.31
C CYS A 463 -1.64 0.17 -25.54
N VAL A 464 -1.86 -0.97 -26.21
CA VAL A 464 -2.82 -1.08 -27.30
C VAL A 464 -4.05 -1.80 -26.75
N VAL A 465 -5.20 -1.17 -26.85
CA VAL A 465 -6.51 -1.70 -26.45
C VAL A 465 -7.27 -2.04 -27.71
N ASP A 466 -7.71 -3.30 -27.83
CA ASP A 466 -8.54 -3.76 -28.93
C ASP A 466 -10.01 -3.49 -28.61
N LEU A 467 -10.65 -2.65 -29.43
CA LEU A 467 -12.09 -2.44 -29.45
C LEU A 467 -12.69 -3.38 -30.50
N GLN A 468 -13.49 -4.35 -30.06
CA GLN A 468 -14.11 -5.33 -30.94
C GLN A 468 -15.63 -5.15 -30.98
N VAL A 469 -16.19 -5.08 -32.19
CA VAL A 469 -17.62 -5.12 -32.45
C VAL A 469 -18.00 -6.51 -32.94
N LEU A 470 -18.97 -7.15 -32.29
CA LEU A 470 -19.52 -8.45 -32.67
C LEU A 470 -21.04 -8.46 -32.48
N ILE A 471 -21.79 -8.71 -33.56
CA ILE A 471 -23.25 -8.80 -33.51
C ILE A 471 -23.69 -10.24 -33.33
N GLU A 472 -24.22 -10.54 -32.15
CA GLU A 472 -24.82 -11.82 -31.79
C GLU A 472 -26.35 -11.82 -31.90
N LYS A 473 -26.99 -12.95 -31.58
CA LYS A 473 -28.42 -13.20 -31.81
C LYS A 473 -29.34 -12.19 -31.11
N GLU A 474 -29.07 -11.86 -29.85
CA GLU A 474 -29.91 -10.92 -29.10
C GLU A 474 -29.83 -9.50 -29.64
N THR A 475 -28.64 -9.07 -30.04
CA THR A 475 -28.43 -7.75 -30.65
C THR A 475 -29.16 -7.67 -31.99
N VAL A 476 -28.99 -8.66 -32.88
CA VAL A 476 -29.66 -8.62 -34.19
C VAL A 476 -31.19 -8.62 -34.08
N TRP A 477 -31.77 -9.30 -33.09
CA TRP A 477 -33.22 -9.23 -32.84
C TRP A 477 -33.69 -7.81 -32.53
N LYS A 478 -32.96 -7.09 -31.68
CA LYS A 478 -33.28 -5.70 -31.33
C LYS A 478 -33.08 -4.75 -32.51
N MET A 479 -32.01 -4.93 -33.28
CA MET A 479 -31.76 -4.18 -34.51
C MET A 479 -32.92 -4.33 -35.50
N ASN A 480 -33.35 -5.57 -35.75
CA ASN A 480 -34.39 -5.88 -36.73
C ASN A 480 -35.81 -5.47 -36.30
N SER A 481 -36.08 -5.42 -34.99
CA SER A 481 -37.41 -5.10 -34.45
C SER A 481 -37.60 -3.63 -34.10
N SER A 482 -36.58 -2.99 -33.50
CA SER A 482 -36.67 -1.63 -32.93
C SER A 482 -35.86 -0.58 -33.68
N GLY A 483 -34.99 -0.99 -34.62
CA GLY A 483 -34.10 -0.06 -35.32
C GLY A 483 -33.05 0.58 -34.39
N GLU A 484 -32.65 -0.14 -33.33
CA GLU A 484 -31.63 0.29 -32.38
C GLU A 484 -30.37 0.76 -33.12
N LYS A 485 -29.74 1.85 -32.66
CA LYS A 485 -28.47 2.32 -33.21
C LYS A 485 -27.32 1.73 -32.40
N LEU A 486 -26.27 1.31 -33.08
CA LEU A 486 -25.05 0.80 -32.46
C LEU A 486 -24.10 1.97 -32.12
N ASP A 487 -24.54 2.80 -31.17
CA ASP A 487 -23.76 3.92 -30.63
C ASP A 487 -23.36 3.63 -29.18
N SER A 488 -22.12 3.93 -28.79
CA SER A 488 -21.65 3.80 -27.40
C SER A 488 -20.61 4.87 -27.05
N ILE A 489 -20.60 5.30 -25.79
CA ILE A 489 -19.54 6.15 -25.22
C ILE A 489 -18.81 5.32 -24.16
N LEU A 490 -17.49 5.23 -24.29
CA LEU A 490 -16.60 4.57 -23.34
C LEU A 490 -15.87 5.63 -22.52
N VAL A 491 -15.85 5.48 -21.20
CA VAL A 491 -15.09 6.37 -20.31
C VAL A 491 -13.81 5.67 -19.90
N LEU A 492 -12.67 6.15 -20.39
CA LEU A 492 -11.36 5.75 -19.91
C LEU A 492 -10.98 6.66 -18.75
N HIS A 493 -10.94 6.08 -17.55
CA HIS A 493 -10.59 6.76 -16.31
C HIS A 493 -9.12 6.51 -15.97
N LEU A 494 -8.39 7.57 -15.63
CA LEU A 494 -7.06 7.47 -15.02
C LEU A 494 -7.18 7.55 -13.51
N ASP A 495 -6.57 6.61 -12.79
CA ASP A 495 -6.48 6.70 -11.33
C ASP A 495 -5.76 7.99 -10.92
N ASN A 496 -6.38 8.80 -10.06
CA ASN A 496 -5.93 10.15 -9.68
C ASN A 496 -5.63 11.08 -10.88
N GLY A 497 -6.31 10.89 -12.01
CA GLY A 497 -6.11 11.67 -13.22
C GLY A 497 -7.41 12.09 -13.91
N LYS A 498 -7.29 12.42 -15.20
CA LYS A 498 -8.41 12.91 -16.04
C LYS A 498 -9.15 11.76 -16.72
N ASP A 499 -10.45 11.96 -16.99
CA ASP A 499 -11.26 11.07 -17.82
C ASP A 499 -11.19 11.42 -19.32
N PHE A 500 -11.23 10.38 -20.16
CA PHE A 500 -11.33 10.47 -21.62
C PHE A 500 -12.62 9.79 -22.08
N PHE A 501 -13.35 10.48 -22.97
CA PHE A 501 -14.60 9.98 -23.54
C PHE A 501 -14.33 9.54 -24.98
N ILE A 502 -14.51 8.24 -25.24
CA ILE A 502 -14.27 7.62 -26.55
C ILE A 502 -15.63 7.22 -27.14
N THR A 503 -15.94 7.70 -28.34
CA THR A 503 -17.19 7.36 -29.03
C THR A 503 -16.99 6.19 -29.98
N VAL A 504 -17.94 5.26 -29.99
CA VAL A 504 -17.95 4.09 -30.87
C VAL A 504 -19.27 4.04 -31.62
N HIS A 505 -19.19 4.13 -32.95
CA HIS A 505 -20.31 4.00 -33.88
C HIS A 505 -20.12 2.75 -34.75
N ALA A 506 -21.20 2.00 -34.96
CA ALA A 506 -21.21 0.82 -35.82
C ALA A 506 -22.41 0.86 -36.80
N GLU A 507 -22.12 0.63 -38.08
CA GLU A 507 -23.12 0.52 -39.14
C GLU A 507 -23.38 -0.95 -39.45
N TYR A 508 -24.55 -1.45 -39.01
CA TYR A 508 -24.98 -2.81 -39.26
C TYR A 508 -25.55 -2.98 -40.67
N VAL A 509 -25.11 -4.00 -41.38
CA VAL A 509 -25.65 -4.41 -42.69
C VAL A 509 -26.65 -5.55 -42.47
N PRO A 510 -27.96 -5.33 -42.74
CA PRO A 510 -28.97 -6.36 -42.57
C PRO A 510 -28.73 -7.59 -43.45
N GLY A 511 -29.00 -8.77 -42.89
CA GLY A 511 -28.91 -10.07 -43.56
C GLY A 511 -30.12 -10.95 -43.27
N CYS A 512 -30.09 -12.22 -43.69
CA CYS A 512 -31.19 -13.17 -43.47
C CYS A 512 -31.21 -13.80 -42.06
N PHE A 513 -30.11 -13.70 -41.31
CA PHE A 513 -30.03 -14.20 -39.92
C PHE A 513 -30.73 -13.25 -38.96
N GLY A 514 -31.31 -13.77 -37.86
CA GLY A 514 -32.02 -12.92 -36.89
C GLY A 514 -33.39 -12.43 -37.36
N ILE A 515 -33.93 -12.98 -38.45
CA ILE A 515 -35.23 -12.62 -39.02
C ILE A 515 -36.25 -13.74 -38.73
N SER A 516 -37.52 -13.39 -38.47
CA SER A 516 -38.59 -14.37 -38.28
C SER A 516 -38.86 -15.20 -39.54
N LEU A 517 -39.35 -16.43 -39.36
CA LEU A 517 -39.66 -17.33 -40.47
C LEU A 517 -40.69 -16.72 -41.42
N GLU A 518 -41.71 -16.05 -40.90
CA GLU A 518 -42.75 -15.38 -41.68
C GLU A 518 -42.17 -14.29 -42.56
N LYS A 519 -41.20 -13.52 -42.04
CA LYS A 519 -40.59 -12.44 -42.80
C LYS A 519 -39.67 -13.01 -43.87
N LEU A 520 -38.90 -14.05 -43.57
CA LEU A 520 -38.08 -14.77 -44.57
C LEU A 520 -38.94 -15.37 -45.69
N TYR A 521 -40.02 -16.07 -45.34
CA TYR A 521 -40.92 -16.71 -46.30
C TYR A 521 -41.63 -15.70 -47.21
N ASN A 522 -42.05 -14.55 -46.66
CA ASN A 522 -42.70 -13.50 -47.44
C ASN A 522 -41.72 -12.62 -48.23
N THR A 523 -40.39 -12.76 -48.02
CA THR A 523 -39.38 -12.02 -48.79
C THR A 523 -39.15 -12.69 -50.15
N VAL A 524 -40.13 -12.53 -51.05
CA VAL A 524 -39.94 -12.79 -52.48
C VAL A 524 -39.05 -11.68 -53.03
N GLN A 525 -37.96 -12.02 -53.72
CA GLN A 525 -37.02 -11.03 -54.28
C GLN A 525 -37.73 -9.99 -55.16
N PRO A 526 -37.27 -8.73 -55.10
CA PRO A 526 -37.11 -7.94 -56.31
C PRO A 526 -35.68 -7.43 -56.46
N GLY A 527 -35.26 -7.31 -57.72
CA GLY A 527 -33.99 -6.70 -58.13
C GLY A 527 -33.76 -5.32 -57.50
N GLY A 528 -32.49 -4.97 -57.37
CA GLY A 528 -32.03 -3.86 -56.55
C GLY A 528 -32.49 -2.45 -56.96
N CYS A 529 -32.43 -1.56 -55.99
CA CYS A 529 -32.05 -0.15 -56.11
C CYS A 529 -31.60 0.29 -54.71
N SER A 530 -30.32 0.59 -54.51
CA SER A 530 -29.77 1.95 -54.58
C SER A 530 -30.49 2.96 -53.68
N SER A 531 -29.69 3.48 -52.75
CA SER A 531 -29.86 4.67 -51.91
C SER A 531 -30.86 5.73 -52.41
N SER A 532 -31.82 6.13 -51.56
CA SER A 532 -32.04 7.55 -51.16
C SER A 532 -33.27 7.72 -50.24
N SER A 533 -33.04 8.33 -49.07
CA SER A 533 -33.91 9.15 -48.18
C SER A 533 -35.42 8.81 -48.00
N PRO A 534 -35.95 8.85 -46.75
CA PRO A 534 -37.38 8.77 -46.53
C PRO A 534 -38.05 10.11 -46.86
N LYS A 535 -38.93 10.12 -47.86
CA LYS A 535 -39.96 11.17 -47.98
C LYS A 535 -41.23 10.66 -47.30
N LEU A 536 -41.75 11.49 -46.38
CA LEU A 536 -43.09 11.39 -45.80
C LEU A 536 -44.14 11.10 -46.88
N ILE A 537 -45.01 10.12 -46.65
CA ILE A 537 -46.32 10.04 -47.29
C ILE A 537 -47.37 9.70 -46.22
N ASP A 538 -48.44 10.50 -46.28
CA ASP A 538 -49.66 10.51 -45.48
C ASP A 538 -50.43 9.18 -45.41
N LEU A 539 -51.17 9.05 -44.31
CA LEU A 539 -52.18 8.02 -44.04
C LEU A 539 -53.43 8.24 -44.91
N GLU A 540 -53.76 7.28 -45.78
CA GLU A 540 -55.15 6.87 -46.06
C GLU A 540 -55.22 5.36 -46.38
N PRO A 541 -56.28 4.64 -45.96
CA PRO A 541 -56.40 3.20 -46.15
C PRO A 541 -57.17 2.87 -47.45
N ALA A 542 -56.54 2.17 -48.38
CA ALA A 542 -57.20 1.63 -49.57
C ALA A 542 -57.10 0.10 -49.65
N GLU A 543 -58.27 -0.52 -49.47
CA GLU A 543 -58.84 -1.70 -50.11
C GLU A 543 -57.98 -2.90 -50.54
N THR A 544 -58.47 -4.05 -50.11
CA THR A 544 -58.16 -5.43 -50.47
C THR A 544 -58.06 -5.69 -51.98
N THR A 545 -56.87 -6.06 -52.46
CA THR A 545 -56.71 -6.84 -53.70
C THR A 545 -55.85 -8.09 -53.44
N ASN A 546 -56.49 -9.25 -53.55
CA ASN A 546 -55.90 -10.58 -53.57
C ASN A 546 -54.90 -10.72 -54.74
N MET A 547 -53.59 -10.53 -54.49
CA MET A 547 -52.54 -11.01 -55.38
C MET A 547 -52.08 -12.41 -54.94
N LYS A 548 -52.26 -13.39 -55.83
CA LYS A 548 -51.74 -14.76 -55.68
C LYS A 548 -50.23 -14.71 -55.44
N ARG A 549 -49.80 -15.19 -54.27
CA ARG A 549 -48.40 -15.39 -53.88
C ARG A 549 -47.88 -16.67 -54.52
N SER A 550 -46.76 -16.61 -55.24
CA SER A 550 -46.03 -17.80 -55.69
C SER A 550 -44.60 -17.75 -55.15
N SER A 551 -44.37 -18.21 -53.92
CA SER A 551 -43.04 -18.68 -53.56
C SER A 551 -42.82 -20.02 -54.25
N SER A 552 -41.71 -20.19 -54.97
CA SER A 552 -41.34 -21.47 -55.59
C SER A 552 -40.94 -22.55 -54.57
N PHE A 553 -40.82 -22.18 -53.28
CA PHE A 553 -40.39 -23.05 -52.19
C PHE A 553 -41.47 -23.15 -51.12
N PRO A 554 -41.68 -24.36 -50.54
CA PRO A 554 -42.65 -24.59 -49.46
C PRO A 554 -42.17 -24.06 -48.10
N ILE A 555 -40.89 -23.67 -47.98
CA ILE A 555 -40.22 -23.16 -46.78
C ILE A 555 -39.28 -22.00 -47.17
N PRO A 556 -38.72 -21.22 -46.22
CA PRO A 556 -37.72 -20.20 -46.52
C PRO A 556 -36.56 -20.75 -47.36
N LYS A 557 -36.23 -20.04 -48.44
CA LYS A 557 -35.24 -20.47 -49.44
C LYS A 557 -33.85 -20.69 -48.83
N GLU A 558 -33.49 -19.92 -47.79
CA GLU A 558 -32.20 -20.00 -47.12
C GLU A 558 -32.04 -21.36 -46.42
N ILE A 559 -33.08 -21.81 -45.71
CA ILE A 559 -33.12 -23.12 -45.06
C ILE A 559 -33.08 -24.22 -46.12
N TRP A 560 -33.87 -24.06 -47.19
CA TRP A 560 -33.88 -25.01 -48.29
C TRP A 560 -32.50 -25.15 -48.96
N LEU A 561 -31.81 -24.04 -49.25
CA LEU A 561 -30.47 -24.05 -49.87
C LEU A 561 -29.44 -24.76 -49.00
N LEU A 562 -29.44 -24.48 -47.70
CA LEU A 562 -28.53 -25.12 -46.74
C LEU A 562 -28.78 -26.63 -46.68
N VAL A 563 -30.04 -27.04 -46.53
CA VAL A 563 -30.42 -28.45 -46.45
C VAL A 563 -30.17 -29.19 -47.77
N ASP A 564 -30.54 -28.61 -48.91
CA ASP A 564 -30.32 -29.18 -50.25
C ASP A 564 -28.83 -29.42 -50.54
N TYR A 565 -27.96 -28.49 -50.12
CA TYR A 565 -26.51 -28.68 -50.26
C TYR A 565 -26.00 -29.84 -49.41
N ILE A 566 -26.44 -29.95 -48.16
CA ILE A 566 -26.04 -31.05 -47.26
C ILE A 566 -26.62 -32.37 -47.77
N TYR A 567 -27.86 -32.39 -48.26
CA TYR A 567 -28.49 -33.57 -48.83
C TYR A 567 -27.71 -34.10 -50.04
N LYS A 568 -27.30 -33.22 -50.95
CA LYS A 568 -26.58 -33.62 -52.17
C LYS A 568 -25.15 -34.09 -51.92
N ASN A 569 -24.46 -33.52 -50.93
CA ASN A 569 -23.02 -33.68 -50.78
C ASN A 569 -22.59 -34.34 -49.45
N GLY A 570 -23.47 -34.38 -48.45
CA GLY A 570 -23.11 -34.63 -47.06
C GLY A 570 -23.69 -35.87 -46.40
N LEU A 571 -24.63 -36.59 -47.03
CA LEU A 571 -25.30 -37.73 -46.39
C LEU A 571 -24.35 -38.86 -45.96
N ASN A 572 -23.20 -39.02 -46.62
CA ASN A 572 -22.19 -40.02 -46.25
C ASN A 572 -21.04 -39.45 -45.41
N GLU A 573 -21.03 -38.15 -45.11
CA GLU A 573 -19.93 -37.48 -44.42
C GLU A 573 -19.91 -37.85 -42.93
N GLU A 574 -18.78 -38.35 -42.43
CA GLU A 574 -18.65 -38.74 -41.02
C GLU A 574 -18.76 -37.53 -40.10
N ASN A 575 -19.37 -37.69 -38.92
CA ASN A 575 -19.51 -36.61 -37.92
C ASN A 575 -20.32 -35.39 -38.40
N LEU A 576 -21.22 -35.56 -39.37
CA LEU A 576 -22.17 -34.53 -39.79
C LEU A 576 -22.93 -33.95 -38.59
N PHE A 577 -22.98 -32.61 -38.48
CA PHE A 577 -23.48 -31.82 -37.33
C PHE A 577 -22.68 -31.91 -36.01
N ALA A 578 -21.81 -32.89 -35.83
CA ALA A 578 -20.99 -33.04 -34.62
C ALA A 578 -19.63 -32.33 -34.73
N GLN A 579 -19.04 -32.32 -35.93
CA GLN A 579 -17.80 -31.62 -36.21
C GLN A 579 -18.08 -30.14 -36.57
N ALA A 580 -17.33 -29.23 -35.95
CA ALA A 580 -17.38 -27.81 -36.23
C ALA A 580 -16.81 -27.48 -37.62
N GLY A 581 -17.43 -26.52 -38.28
CA GLY A 581 -16.97 -25.92 -39.52
C GLY A 581 -15.96 -24.79 -39.32
N SER A 582 -15.45 -24.27 -40.43
CA SER A 582 -14.56 -23.11 -40.46
C SER A 582 -15.37 -21.82 -40.37
N HIS A 583 -14.97 -20.91 -39.48
CA HIS A 583 -15.62 -19.60 -39.34
C HIS A 583 -15.51 -18.74 -40.61
N ALA A 584 -14.38 -18.83 -41.34
CA ALA A 584 -14.20 -18.13 -42.60
C ALA A 584 -15.16 -18.66 -43.69
N GLU A 585 -15.42 -19.96 -43.71
CA GLU A 585 -16.42 -20.56 -44.60
C GLU A 585 -17.84 -20.13 -44.19
N PHE A 586 -18.16 -20.09 -42.89
CA PHE A 586 -19.43 -19.55 -42.41
C PHE A 586 -19.66 -18.11 -42.91
N ILE A 587 -18.68 -17.21 -42.80
CA ILE A 587 -18.80 -15.83 -43.30
C ILE A 587 -19.12 -15.82 -44.80
N SER A 588 -18.45 -16.65 -45.59
CA SER A 588 -18.70 -16.78 -47.03
C SER A 588 -20.12 -17.28 -47.32
N ILE A 589 -20.55 -18.35 -46.65
CA ILE A 589 -21.90 -18.93 -46.80
C ILE A 589 -22.97 -17.91 -46.38
N ARG A 590 -22.80 -17.25 -45.24
CA ARG A 590 -23.68 -16.18 -44.75
C ARG A 590 -23.82 -15.07 -45.79
N ASN A 591 -22.70 -14.57 -46.33
CA ASN A 591 -22.71 -13.53 -47.37
C ASN A 591 -23.48 -13.97 -48.64
N ILE A 592 -23.38 -15.24 -49.03
CA ILE A 592 -24.13 -15.79 -50.17
C ILE A 592 -25.64 -15.81 -49.87
N LEU A 593 -26.02 -16.24 -48.67
CA LEU A 593 -27.43 -16.26 -48.24
C LEU A 593 -28.00 -14.83 -48.15
N ASP A 594 -27.27 -13.90 -47.54
CA ASP A 594 -27.67 -12.49 -47.40
C ASP A 594 -27.86 -11.81 -48.77
N ALA A 595 -26.99 -12.10 -49.74
CA ALA A 595 -27.10 -11.56 -51.10
C ALA A 595 -28.32 -12.10 -51.87
N GLY A 596 -28.86 -13.26 -51.47
CA GLY A 596 -30.03 -13.91 -52.06
C GLY A 596 -29.90 -14.32 -53.53
N SER A 597 -28.73 -14.18 -54.16
CA SER A 597 -28.57 -14.14 -55.62
C SER A 597 -28.54 -15.49 -56.33
N GLY A 598 -29.11 -16.56 -55.76
CA GLY A 598 -29.12 -17.90 -56.36
C GLY A 598 -27.74 -18.50 -56.66
N LYS A 599 -26.68 -17.94 -56.05
CA LYS A 599 -25.32 -18.49 -56.16
C LYS A 599 -25.25 -19.82 -55.44
N GLN A 600 -24.56 -20.79 -56.05
CA GLN A 600 -24.33 -22.10 -55.45
C GLN A 600 -23.53 -21.93 -54.15
N LEU A 601 -24.00 -22.57 -53.08
CA LEU A 601 -23.26 -22.61 -51.83
C LEU A 601 -21.89 -23.27 -52.06
N SER A 602 -20.88 -22.78 -51.35
CA SER A 602 -19.51 -23.27 -51.42
C SER A 602 -18.93 -23.42 -50.02
N GLY A 603 -18.13 -24.45 -49.79
CA GLY A 603 -17.47 -24.72 -48.52
C GLY A 603 -17.63 -26.18 -48.10
N SER A 604 -16.95 -26.57 -47.02
CA SER A 604 -17.11 -27.91 -46.45
C SER A 604 -18.55 -28.19 -46.01
N VAL A 605 -18.96 -29.46 -46.07
CA VAL A 605 -20.28 -29.91 -45.59
C VAL A 605 -20.47 -29.54 -44.11
N HIS A 606 -19.41 -29.65 -43.29
CA HIS A 606 -19.45 -29.27 -41.87
C HIS A 606 -19.75 -27.79 -41.65
N SER A 607 -19.17 -26.89 -42.46
CA SER A 607 -19.47 -25.44 -42.37
C SER A 607 -20.88 -25.11 -42.80
N VAL A 608 -21.43 -25.77 -43.82
CA VAL A 608 -22.83 -25.58 -44.23
C VAL A 608 -23.78 -26.13 -43.17
N ALA A 609 -23.46 -27.30 -42.60
CA ALA A 609 -24.20 -27.90 -41.49
C ALA A 609 -24.21 -26.99 -40.25
N GLU A 610 -23.07 -26.45 -39.84
CA GLU A 610 -23.00 -25.50 -38.73
C GLU A 610 -23.72 -24.18 -39.05
N THR A 611 -23.66 -23.71 -40.30
CA THR A 611 -24.40 -22.52 -40.73
C THR A 611 -25.92 -22.73 -40.59
N LEU A 612 -26.44 -23.92 -40.91
CA LEU A 612 -27.84 -24.28 -40.67
C LEU A 612 -28.19 -24.22 -39.18
N LEU A 613 -27.34 -24.78 -38.31
CA LEU A 613 -27.54 -24.73 -36.86
C LEU A 613 -27.58 -23.28 -36.34
N ARG A 614 -26.61 -22.46 -36.76
CA ARG A 614 -26.53 -21.02 -36.41
C ARG A 614 -27.74 -20.24 -36.95
N PHE A 615 -28.21 -20.56 -38.15
CA PHE A 615 -29.38 -19.92 -38.76
C PHE A 615 -30.63 -20.18 -37.91
N LEU A 616 -30.89 -21.45 -37.59
CA LEU A 616 -32.03 -21.85 -36.77
C LEU A 616 -31.95 -21.26 -35.35
N ASP A 617 -30.77 -21.26 -34.72
CA ASP A 617 -30.59 -20.66 -33.38
C ASP A 617 -30.76 -19.13 -33.39
N SER A 618 -30.48 -18.49 -34.54
CA SER A 618 -30.65 -17.04 -34.69
C SER A 618 -32.11 -16.60 -34.84
N LEU A 619 -33.08 -17.50 -35.05
CA LEU A 619 -34.48 -17.10 -35.22
C LEU A 619 -35.00 -16.37 -33.96
N PRO A 620 -35.69 -15.21 -34.09
CA PRO A 620 -36.26 -14.52 -32.93
C PRO A 620 -37.19 -15.40 -32.11
N GLU A 621 -38.04 -16.17 -32.79
CA GLU A 621 -38.84 -17.24 -32.21
C GLU A 621 -38.21 -18.60 -32.57
N PRO A 622 -37.99 -19.51 -31.60
CA PRO A 622 -37.45 -20.84 -31.89
C PRO A 622 -38.35 -21.60 -32.88
N LEU A 623 -37.76 -22.51 -33.67
CA LEU A 623 -38.51 -23.26 -34.69
C LEU A 623 -39.69 -24.02 -34.08
N VAL A 624 -39.54 -24.58 -32.87
CA VAL A 624 -40.67 -25.03 -32.08
C VAL A 624 -41.13 -23.86 -31.21
N PRO A 625 -42.34 -23.30 -31.46
CA PRO A 625 -42.87 -22.19 -30.67
C PRO A 625 -43.01 -22.54 -29.20
N THR A 626 -42.80 -21.54 -28.33
CA THR A 626 -42.76 -21.78 -26.87
C THR A 626 -44.12 -22.16 -26.28
N ASP A 627 -45.22 -21.76 -26.91
CA ASP A 627 -46.61 -22.01 -26.52
C ASP A 627 -47.03 -23.48 -26.70
N VAL A 628 -46.35 -24.23 -27.57
CA VAL A 628 -46.64 -25.66 -27.82
C VAL A 628 -45.77 -26.62 -26.99
N TYR A 629 -44.84 -26.12 -26.16
CA TYR A 629 -43.90 -26.96 -25.40
C TYR A 629 -44.59 -27.99 -24.49
N GLU A 630 -45.65 -27.58 -23.80
CA GLU A 630 -46.43 -28.48 -22.93
C GLU A 630 -47.09 -29.62 -23.73
N LEU A 631 -47.51 -29.36 -24.97
CA LEU A 631 -48.06 -30.39 -25.86
C LEU A 631 -46.96 -31.35 -26.34
N CYS A 632 -45.78 -30.83 -26.68
CA CYS A 632 -44.62 -31.62 -27.07
C CYS A 632 -44.17 -32.56 -25.94
N PHE A 633 -44.16 -32.08 -24.68
CA PHE A 633 -43.60 -32.85 -23.56
C PHE A 633 -44.59 -33.77 -22.83
N ARG A 634 -45.89 -33.75 -23.19
CA ARG A 634 -46.94 -34.51 -22.51
C ARG A 634 -46.68 -36.01 -22.45
N ASN A 635 -46.25 -36.62 -23.56
CA ASN A 635 -45.83 -38.02 -23.60
C ASN A 635 -44.83 -38.23 -24.74
N VAL A 636 -43.58 -37.83 -24.48
CA VAL A 636 -42.50 -37.81 -25.49
C VAL A 636 -42.18 -39.17 -26.09
N ARG A 637 -42.56 -40.28 -25.45
CA ARG A 637 -42.29 -41.65 -25.93
C ARG A 637 -43.36 -42.19 -26.87
N ASP A 638 -44.51 -41.54 -26.95
CA ASP A 638 -45.63 -41.96 -27.81
C ASP A 638 -45.58 -41.15 -29.12
N TYR A 639 -45.22 -41.84 -30.21
CA TYR A 639 -45.13 -41.22 -31.53
C TYR A 639 -46.44 -40.57 -31.99
N GLY A 640 -47.60 -41.17 -31.69
CA GLY A 640 -48.90 -40.62 -32.06
C GLY A 640 -49.24 -39.35 -31.28
N VAL A 641 -48.82 -39.25 -30.01
CA VAL A 641 -48.94 -38.02 -29.22
C VAL A 641 -48.01 -36.93 -29.76
N CYS A 642 -46.74 -37.27 -30.05
CA CYS A 642 -45.79 -36.31 -30.62
C CYS A 642 -46.26 -35.77 -31.98
N LYS A 643 -46.82 -36.64 -32.83
CA LYS A 643 -47.42 -36.27 -34.12
C LYS A 643 -48.58 -35.28 -33.95
N ARG A 644 -49.48 -35.50 -32.99
CA ARG A 644 -50.58 -34.57 -32.68
C ARG A 644 -50.08 -33.22 -32.17
N ALA A 645 -48.98 -33.19 -31.41
CA ALA A 645 -48.37 -31.95 -30.97
C ALA A 645 -47.85 -31.12 -32.16
N ILE A 646 -47.20 -31.76 -33.14
CA ILE A 646 -46.71 -31.10 -34.37
C ILE A 646 -47.86 -30.45 -35.16
N ALA A 647 -49.03 -31.11 -35.24
CA ALA A 647 -50.20 -30.57 -35.92
C ALA A 647 -50.75 -29.27 -35.29
N SER A 648 -50.32 -28.93 -34.06
CA SER A 648 -50.68 -27.68 -33.39
C SER A 648 -49.71 -26.54 -33.69
N PHE A 649 -48.63 -26.79 -34.44
CA PHE A 649 -47.64 -25.76 -34.77
C PHE A 649 -48.22 -24.79 -35.83
N PRO A 650 -47.83 -23.49 -35.82
CA PRO A 650 -48.14 -22.56 -36.89
C PRO A 650 -47.74 -23.13 -38.26
N ALA A 651 -48.54 -22.90 -39.30
CA ALA A 651 -48.40 -23.59 -40.60
C ALA A 651 -46.98 -23.54 -41.19
N LEU A 652 -46.30 -22.39 -41.10
CA LEU A 652 -44.94 -22.24 -41.62
C LEU A 652 -43.89 -22.92 -40.72
N HIS A 653 -44.00 -22.76 -39.40
CA HIS A 653 -43.16 -23.48 -38.44
C HIS A 653 -43.31 -25.00 -38.58
N ASN A 654 -44.54 -25.48 -38.74
CA ASN A 654 -44.87 -26.87 -39.02
C ASN A 654 -44.17 -27.37 -40.31
N SER A 655 -44.30 -26.63 -41.41
CA SER A 655 -43.70 -26.98 -42.70
C SER A 655 -42.17 -27.07 -42.62
N VAL A 656 -41.52 -26.10 -41.98
CA VAL A 656 -40.06 -26.07 -41.78
C VAL A 656 -39.62 -27.20 -40.84
N PHE A 657 -40.37 -27.44 -39.77
CA PHE A 657 -40.08 -28.51 -38.81
C PHE A 657 -40.20 -29.89 -39.46
N ILE A 658 -41.30 -30.19 -40.15
CA ILE A 658 -41.48 -31.47 -40.85
C ILE A 658 -40.38 -31.67 -41.88
N TYR A 659 -40.09 -30.65 -42.70
CA TYR A 659 -39.00 -30.70 -43.68
C TYR A 659 -37.66 -31.06 -43.03
N LEU A 660 -37.32 -30.42 -41.91
CA LEU A 660 -36.09 -30.70 -41.17
C LEU A 660 -36.08 -32.12 -40.58
N ILE A 661 -37.20 -32.59 -40.01
CA ILE A 661 -37.31 -33.96 -39.46
C ILE A 661 -37.15 -35.01 -40.57
N CYS A 662 -37.79 -34.83 -41.73
CA CYS A 662 -37.64 -35.72 -42.88
C CYS A 662 -36.19 -35.77 -43.36
N PHE A 663 -35.54 -34.60 -43.49
CA PHE A 663 -34.13 -34.54 -43.85
C PHE A 663 -33.21 -35.23 -42.82
N LEU A 664 -33.42 -35.02 -41.52
CA LEU A 664 -32.62 -35.67 -40.48
C LEU A 664 -32.86 -37.19 -40.42
N ARG A 665 -34.06 -37.67 -40.76
CA ARG A 665 -34.32 -39.10 -40.94
C ARG A 665 -33.54 -39.68 -42.13
N GLU A 666 -33.46 -38.95 -43.24
CA GLU A 666 -32.62 -39.36 -44.37
C GLU A 666 -31.14 -39.47 -43.96
N VAL A 667 -30.63 -38.49 -43.20
CA VAL A 667 -29.27 -38.56 -42.63
C VAL A 667 -29.10 -39.85 -41.80
N LEU A 668 -30.08 -40.25 -41.01
CA LEU A 668 -30.03 -41.48 -40.22
C LEU A 668 -30.11 -42.76 -41.05
N HIS A 669 -30.76 -42.75 -42.22
CA HIS A 669 -30.72 -43.89 -43.15
C HIS A 669 -29.28 -44.17 -43.64
N HIS A 670 -28.44 -43.13 -43.67
CA HIS A 670 -27.02 -43.24 -43.99
C HIS A 670 -26.10 -43.44 -42.76
N SER A 671 -26.66 -43.71 -41.57
CA SER A 671 -25.91 -43.87 -40.30
C SER A 671 -24.75 -44.87 -40.34
N THR A 672 -24.84 -45.92 -41.17
CA THR A 672 -23.75 -46.91 -41.34
C THR A 672 -22.48 -46.26 -41.90
N ARG A 673 -22.62 -45.22 -42.72
CA ARG A 673 -21.52 -44.47 -43.35
C ARG A 673 -21.16 -43.22 -42.56
N ASN A 674 -22.12 -42.32 -42.33
CA ASN A 674 -21.87 -41.04 -41.66
C ASN A 674 -21.69 -41.13 -40.13
N LYS A 675 -21.92 -42.32 -39.54
CA LYS A 675 -21.79 -42.61 -38.10
C LYS A 675 -22.72 -41.79 -37.19
N THR A 676 -23.76 -41.17 -37.72
CA THR A 676 -24.75 -40.44 -36.94
C THR A 676 -25.69 -41.38 -36.17
N SER A 677 -26.29 -40.89 -35.10
CA SER A 677 -27.31 -41.62 -34.33
C SER A 677 -28.48 -40.70 -33.97
N ALA A 678 -29.67 -41.29 -33.81
CA ALA A 678 -30.89 -40.52 -33.49
C ALA A 678 -30.72 -39.70 -32.20
N ASN A 679 -30.13 -40.29 -31.15
CA ASN A 679 -29.81 -39.58 -29.92
C ASN A 679 -28.76 -38.47 -30.13
N GLY A 680 -27.71 -38.73 -30.91
CA GLY A 680 -26.68 -37.72 -31.20
C GLY A 680 -27.24 -36.49 -31.90
N LEU A 681 -28.05 -36.69 -32.95
CA LEU A 681 -28.74 -35.57 -33.63
C LEU A 681 -29.74 -34.88 -32.71
N ALA A 682 -30.49 -35.63 -31.89
CA ALA A 682 -31.47 -35.05 -30.96
C ALA A 682 -30.79 -34.16 -29.91
N VAL A 683 -29.62 -34.54 -29.40
CA VAL A 683 -28.85 -33.74 -28.45
C VAL A 683 -28.35 -32.44 -29.09
N ILE A 684 -27.95 -32.46 -30.35
CA ILE A 684 -27.47 -31.27 -31.08
C ILE A 684 -28.61 -30.32 -31.42
N PHE A 685 -29.73 -30.84 -31.94
CA PHE A 685 -30.84 -30.01 -32.42
C PHE A 685 -31.79 -29.54 -31.31
N ALA A 686 -31.96 -30.29 -30.22
CA ALA A 686 -32.86 -29.89 -29.13
C ALA A 686 -32.62 -28.45 -28.60
N PRO A 687 -31.39 -28.02 -28.25
CA PRO A 687 -31.15 -26.68 -27.73
C PRO A 687 -31.33 -25.56 -28.77
N ILE A 688 -31.37 -25.90 -30.06
CA ILE A 688 -31.55 -24.95 -31.17
C ILE A 688 -33.03 -24.81 -31.52
N LEU A 689 -33.74 -25.94 -31.59
CA LEU A 689 -35.16 -25.99 -31.94
C LEU A 689 -36.06 -25.59 -30.77
N PHE A 690 -35.61 -25.82 -29.53
CA PHE A 690 -36.28 -25.43 -28.30
C PHE A 690 -35.43 -24.40 -27.55
N ARG A 691 -36.01 -23.24 -27.21
CA ARG A 691 -35.38 -22.20 -26.42
C ARG A 691 -36.14 -22.02 -25.11
N PHE A 692 -35.52 -22.39 -24.00
CA PHE A 692 -36.09 -22.21 -22.67
C PHE A 692 -35.57 -20.90 -22.06
N PRO A 693 -36.43 -19.89 -21.80
CA PRO A 693 -36.01 -18.70 -21.08
C PRO A 693 -35.52 -19.05 -19.67
N GLU A 694 -34.54 -18.32 -19.14
CA GLU A 694 -34.06 -18.54 -17.77
C GLU A 694 -35.19 -18.31 -16.75
N PRO A 695 -35.53 -19.29 -15.90
CA PRO A 695 -36.55 -19.10 -14.87
C PRO A 695 -36.04 -18.20 -13.73
N ALA A 696 -36.87 -17.28 -13.26
CA ALA A 696 -36.61 -16.51 -12.04
C ALA A 696 -36.60 -17.43 -10.80
N GLY A 697 -35.52 -17.45 -10.00
CA GLY A 697 -35.40 -18.34 -8.81
C GLY A 697 -33.96 -18.53 -8.27
N ARG A 698 -33.69 -19.46 -7.34
CA ARG A 698 -32.32 -19.73 -6.79
C ARG A 698 -31.49 -20.63 -7.72
N ILE A 699 -30.17 -20.39 -7.83
CA ILE A 699 -29.24 -20.98 -8.83
C ILE A 699 -29.30 -22.52 -8.95
N PHE A 700 -29.43 -23.25 -7.83
CA PHE A 700 -29.33 -24.72 -7.84
C PHE A 700 -30.58 -25.41 -8.42
N THR A 701 -31.79 -24.90 -8.12
CA THR A 701 -33.03 -25.41 -8.70
C THR A 701 -33.20 -25.03 -10.18
N ARG A 702 -32.54 -23.94 -10.65
CA ARG A 702 -32.54 -23.51 -12.07
C ARG A 702 -31.96 -24.56 -13.01
N ARG A 703 -30.78 -25.12 -12.68
CA ARG A 703 -30.06 -26.07 -13.55
C ARG A 703 -30.81 -27.40 -13.68
N ALA A 704 -31.41 -27.90 -12.61
CA ALA A 704 -32.13 -29.17 -12.62
C ALA A 704 -33.38 -29.12 -13.53
N THR A 705 -34.19 -28.06 -13.44
CA THR A 705 -35.39 -27.90 -14.27
C THR A 705 -35.06 -27.67 -15.74
N LEU A 706 -34.01 -26.89 -16.04
CA LEU A 706 -33.55 -26.68 -17.41
C LEU A 706 -33.02 -27.99 -18.04
N MET A 707 -32.22 -28.76 -17.29
CA MET A 707 -31.74 -30.07 -17.73
C MET A 707 -32.90 -31.04 -18.00
N GLN A 708 -33.92 -31.06 -17.13
CA GLN A 708 -35.10 -31.90 -17.32
C GLN A 708 -35.89 -31.54 -18.59
N LYS A 709 -36.14 -30.24 -18.82
CA LYS A 709 -36.83 -29.77 -20.04
C LYS A 709 -36.02 -30.07 -21.30
N MET A 710 -34.69 -29.91 -21.25
CA MET A 710 -33.82 -30.25 -22.37
C MET A 710 -33.84 -31.75 -22.66
N GLN A 711 -33.86 -32.59 -21.63
CA GLN A 711 -33.97 -34.04 -21.78
C GLN A 711 -35.31 -34.45 -22.43
N LEU A 712 -36.41 -33.78 -22.08
CA LEU A 712 -37.71 -33.99 -22.71
C LEU A 712 -37.70 -33.56 -24.19
N ALA A 713 -37.07 -32.43 -24.52
CA ALA A 713 -36.88 -32.00 -25.91
C ALA A 713 -36.04 -32.99 -26.73
N THR A 714 -34.93 -33.50 -26.17
CA THR A 714 -34.13 -34.56 -26.81
C THR A 714 -34.96 -35.82 -27.05
N GLN A 715 -35.72 -36.28 -26.06
CA GLN A 715 -36.57 -37.47 -26.21
C GLN A 715 -37.68 -37.28 -27.24
N PHE A 716 -38.30 -36.10 -27.28
CA PHE A 716 -39.31 -35.76 -28.28
C PHE A 716 -38.76 -35.88 -29.70
N LEU A 717 -37.58 -35.29 -29.97
CA LEU A 717 -36.91 -35.40 -31.27
C LEU A 717 -36.48 -36.83 -31.58
N GLU A 718 -35.92 -37.55 -30.61
CA GLU A 718 -35.50 -38.93 -30.79
C GLU A 718 -36.68 -39.86 -31.17
N THR A 719 -37.84 -39.70 -30.52
CA THR A 719 -39.06 -40.44 -30.85
C THR A 719 -39.55 -40.11 -32.25
N LEU A 720 -39.44 -38.84 -32.67
CA LEU A 720 -39.76 -38.45 -34.04
C LEU A 720 -38.75 -39.01 -35.04
N PHE A 721 -37.47 -39.15 -34.72
CA PHE A 721 -36.50 -39.76 -35.63
C PHE A 721 -36.70 -41.26 -35.84
N ARG A 722 -37.29 -41.96 -34.87
CA ARG A 722 -37.49 -43.42 -34.91
C ARG A 722 -38.87 -43.87 -35.45
N GLY A 723 -39.76 -42.96 -35.81
CA GLY A 723 -41.09 -43.29 -36.34
C GLY A 723 -41.12 -43.58 -37.85
N ASN A 724 -42.22 -44.17 -38.35
CA ASN A 724 -42.39 -44.50 -39.77
C ASN A 724 -42.47 -43.24 -40.67
N GLU A 725 -41.93 -43.32 -41.89
CA GLU A 725 -41.85 -42.22 -42.86
C GLU A 725 -43.21 -41.84 -43.46
N ASP A 726 -44.02 -42.84 -43.80
CA ASP A 726 -45.33 -42.64 -44.44
C ASP A 726 -46.33 -41.85 -43.57
N ASP A 727 -46.07 -41.75 -42.26
CA ASP A 727 -46.98 -41.11 -41.32
C ASP A 727 -46.86 -39.57 -41.26
N LEU A 728 -45.69 -38.99 -41.57
CA LEU A 728 -45.48 -37.53 -41.44
C LEU A 728 -45.85 -36.74 -42.70
N ILE A 729 -45.87 -37.40 -43.86
CA ILE A 729 -46.17 -36.79 -45.18
C ILE A 729 -47.69 -36.55 -45.37
N VAL A 730 -48.54 -37.13 -44.49
CA VAL A 730 -50.01 -37.01 -44.52
C VAL A 730 -50.53 -35.81 -43.68
N LEU A 731 -49.62 -35.03 -43.09
CA LEU A 731 -49.89 -33.76 -42.40
C LEU A 731 -49.47 -32.60 -43.29
#